data_AF-A0A2S9YXP6-F1
#
_entry.id   AF-A0A2S9YXP6-F1
#
_cell.length_a   1.000
_cell.length_b   1.000
_cell.length_c   1.000
_cell.angle_alpha   90.00
_cell.angle_beta   90.00
_cell.angle_gamma   90.00
#
_symmetry.space_group_name_H-M   'P 1'
#
loop_
_entity.id
_entity.type
_entity.pdbx_description
1 polymer ?
#
loop_
_entity_poly.entity_id
_entity_poly.type
_entity_poly.pdbx_seq_one_letter_code
_entity_poly.pdbx_strand_id
1 'polypeptide(L)'
;MSGADPRVPTHWDGARLVDGPTSRNASPWGRILGVVILLLGFDLALGMIPSKDEREQSGQAFTAEPNPATGAELRRTLEAATTAASEGRSLLLIGDSVLAGDVLAADRPHDWQRHRVIDYMQRELAGHADASLHQIALDGLLPVDALHLVAELDRIDPAGRVELVLEINLRYFSAQYAEQRECTRDVLCKLGTAAFDAGGRPLLRSWQGLVTAAAGTGDWLRERVPVHRRRPRLELERLDALSGLAVVRGADGSDEAIDQTPSDASELDELDELDGEAELEGRARVREHYRSAALRSTHEQLRALDQLLEHLDAHDRPATLFVTPLEDRFAEATMGESTLGRRYTALARKVNDHEDPKLQLVDLDHPLFVDAHFIDHVHLWPDGARLLAINLLHELNLPLAQRPFEAMMIHPEGHDRSLVHRVSTGYNEGGAWQAELRKPEGVAVSADGTRVVVADTQNHVLRELRGNMQFVETIAGRPREPDQIDGWARVDAHLVEPREPELRGDEVWFIDGEQREQVRVLDDDWVRTVRWSGPSCASYLRLRARAGGIWMLCGDGRLLLLDVDHHRARAVSEVSMSPLVAFDVGPTAAYLGDADGRLWQRELVNADTPESLELGTWDLVFRNVGEDLLPNGHRVGFPYHYDELRLAKIVDLRFIERYGGLLIADEFPLENPSESLEKRWTERVHLRYFDLDAARVLPWLKPLTHGDGHVLYNESVDQYASYWHLGSMAIAQDDASMIWVERQRSRIVRIADGLLGVAKTGNHHTKAVTVPILMTIASVGPKVAAQLRPDRYLDRRYEPLARRGPYVALLLGSSLSSMSDRYSNYSLGRRLEQELQRELGYRDGVRLDLFQVSWGAASFGENVNNFANWMGTSVPPDVVFIEAQDFGGSYVRDTKTPGEVNAAFAKLQRFAERYDTLVVFYDLSSIESNRRDGMRSTDSGTRRLLDKAEQLGFVVLDPGDRLLPQLLTHSPWGNQPFDDNQHHGSTWAVDITAHTLSGMVGPLLRDFFADRVPAREREVDPAVFDANEGTRRPLRLALEELELDGVELPDVSITHVQTNYVNRQLQVYVDTAGLDDAMKQASWDRVAAAVIVMVLQDDLYADLAESLSLELVEFSNYDEYGNGVLSSANSVWARKFDGGSLRNFMRKHAR
;
A
#
# COMPACT_ATOMS: atom_id res chain seq x y z
N MET A 1 -0.55 88.21 -72.43
CA MET A 1 -0.36 89.38 -71.54
C MET A 1 0.42 88.91 -70.31
N SER A 2 1.46 89.67 -69.96
CA SER A 2 2.36 89.57 -68.79
C SER A 2 2.94 88.20 -68.44
N GLY A 3 4.17 87.95 -68.93
CA GLY A 3 5.13 87.06 -68.27
C GLY A 3 6.12 87.85 -67.42
N ALA A 4 6.77 87.17 -66.47
CA ALA A 4 8.23 87.02 -66.38
C ALA A 4 8.68 86.66 -64.95
N ASP A 5 9.18 85.42 -64.86
CA ASP A 5 10.26 84.83 -64.04
C ASP A 5 10.45 85.06 -62.52
N PRO A 6 10.88 84.00 -61.79
CA PRO A 6 10.94 83.90 -60.33
C PRO A 6 12.29 84.37 -59.77
N ARG A 7 12.31 84.81 -58.50
CA ARG A 7 13.55 84.95 -57.71
C ARG A 7 13.74 83.76 -56.75
N VAL A 8 14.98 83.34 -56.72
CA VAL A 8 15.70 82.22 -56.08
C VAL A 8 15.74 82.32 -54.53
N PRO A 9 15.94 81.23 -53.75
CA PRO A 9 16.03 81.28 -52.28
C PRO A 9 17.44 81.58 -51.72
N THR A 10 17.49 82.40 -50.68
CA THR A 10 18.70 82.94 -50.02
C THR A 10 19.13 82.08 -48.83
N HIS A 11 20.41 81.74 -48.72
CA HIS A 11 21.00 81.09 -47.55
C HIS A 11 22.25 81.82 -47.06
N TRP A 12 22.63 81.57 -45.81
CA TRP A 12 23.75 82.22 -45.12
C TRP A 12 25.06 81.45 -45.32
N ASP A 13 26.14 82.17 -45.67
CA ASP A 13 27.52 81.71 -45.73
C ASP A 13 28.45 82.80 -45.16
N GLY A 14 29.42 82.43 -44.32
CA GLY A 14 30.50 83.33 -43.89
C GLY A 14 30.08 84.73 -43.41
N ALA A 15 28.95 84.82 -42.70
CA ALA A 15 28.34 86.05 -42.17
C ALA A 15 27.62 87.02 -43.14
N ARG A 16 27.16 86.59 -44.34
CA ARG A 16 26.14 87.28 -45.17
C ARG A 16 25.21 86.31 -45.95
N LEU A 17 24.05 86.81 -46.42
CA LEU A 17 23.01 86.09 -47.19
C LEU A 17 23.27 86.11 -48.72
N VAL A 18 23.15 84.96 -49.40
CA VAL A 18 23.27 84.80 -50.88
C VAL A 18 22.19 83.86 -51.46
N ASP A 19 21.58 84.19 -52.62
CA ASP A 19 20.50 83.44 -53.33
C ASP A 19 21.01 82.30 -54.27
N GLY A 20 20.38 81.11 -54.23
CA GLY A 20 20.71 79.76 -54.82
C GLY A 20 20.35 79.35 -56.29
N PRO A 21 19.88 78.10 -56.57
CA PRO A 21 18.99 77.78 -57.73
C PRO A 21 17.95 76.64 -57.52
N THR A 22 16.95 76.56 -58.41
CA THR A 22 15.75 75.66 -58.39
C THR A 22 15.85 74.38 -59.24
N SER A 23 15.49 73.20 -58.71
CA SER A 23 14.95 72.05 -59.49
C SER A 23 14.21 71.04 -58.57
N ARG A 24 12.91 70.77 -58.80
CA ARG A 24 12.28 69.63 -59.53
C ARG A 24 12.03 68.35 -58.69
N ASN A 25 10.76 68.20 -58.32
CA ASN A 25 9.96 66.99 -58.04
C ASN A 25 10.58 65.82 -57.26
N ALA A 26 10.26 65.79 -55.96
CA ALA A 26 10.02 64.56 -55.22
C ALA A 26 8.69 64.71 -54.46
N SER A 27 7.80 63.71 -54.57
CA SER A 27 6.49 63.74 -53.90
C SER A 27 6.66 63.74 -52.37
N PRO A 28 5.66 64.19 -51.59
CA PRO A 28 5.73 64.20 -50.11
C PRO A 28 6.12 62.85 -49.50
N TRP A 29 5.80 61.75 -50.20
CA TRP A 29 6.14 60.39 -49.83
C TRP A 29 7.64 60.07 -49.93
N GLY A 30 8.37 60.69 -50.85
CA GLY A 30 9.82 60.49 -50.97
C GLY A 30 10.62 61.10 -49.82
N ARG A 31 10.12 62.17 -49.20
CA ARG A 31 10.76 62.81 -48.03
C ARG A 31 10.50 62.04 -46.74
N ILE A 32 9.30 61.49 -46.59
CA ILE A 32 8.95 60.61 -45.46
C ILE A 32 9.75 59.31 -45.55
N LEU A 33 9.86 58.71 -46.73
CA LEU A 33 10.66 57.49 -46.93
C LEU A 33 12.15 57.74 -46.70
N GLY A 34 12.68 58.90 -47.11
CA GLY A 34 14.07 59.28 -46.84
C GLY A 34 14.38 59.45 -45.35
N VAL A 35 13.45 60.01 -44.57
CA VAL A 35 13.59 60.14 -43.11
C VAL A 35 13.47 58.78 -42.42
N VAL A 36 12.57 57.91 -42.88
CA VAL A 36 12.43 56.54 -42.35
C VAL A 36 13.67 55.70 -42.64
N ILE A 37 14.27 55.82 -43.83
CA ILE A 37 15.52 55.11 -44.19
C ILE A 37 16.72 55.66 -43.38
N LEU A 38 16.78 56.97 -43.13
CA LEU A 38 17.82 57.56 -42.28
C LEU A 38 17.66 57.15 -40.82
N LEU A 39 16.43 57.08 -40.30
CA LEU A 39 16.15 56.59 -38.95
C LEU A 39 16.49 55.10 -38.81
N LEU A 40 16.09 54.27 -39.78
CA LEU A 40 16.47 52.85 -39.82
C LEU A 40 17.99 52.66 -39.95
N GLY A 41 18.67 53.50 -40.73
CA GLY A 41 20.13 53.44 -40.87
C GLY A 41 20.88 53.89 -39.60
N PHE A 42 20.35 54.87 -38.87
CA PHE A 42 20.89 55.31 -37.58
C PHE A 42 20.66 54.26 -36.48
N ASP A 43 19.51 53.59 -36.50
CA ASP A 43 19.14 52.52 -35.56
C ASP A 43 19.97 51.24 -35.83
N LEU A 44 20.21 50.91 -37.11
CA LEU A 44 21.12 49.81 -37.48
C LEU A 44 22.58 50.10 -37.09
N ALA A 45 23.02 51.35 -37.19
CA ALA A 45 24.36 51.76 -36.78
C ALA A 45 24.53 51.81 -35.26
N LEU A 46 23.48 52.17 -34.50
CA LEU A 46 23.47 52.10 -33.04
C LEU A 46 23.39 50.66 -32.53
N GLY A 47 22.66 49.77 -33.20
CA GLY A 47 22.59 48.34 -32.90
C GLY A 47 23.88 47.55 -33.22
N MET A 48 24.83 48.14 -33.96
CA MET A 48 26.14 47.53 -34.24
C MET A 48 27.27 48.03 -33.32
N ILE A 49 26.99 48.97 -32.40
CA ILE A 49 27.94 49.39 -31.36
C ILE A 49 27.57 48.61 -30.09
N PRO A 50 28.38 47.62 -29.65
CA PRO A 50 28.07 46.88 -28.44
C PRO A 50 28.01 47.84 -27.26
N SER A 51 26.95 47.75 -26.46
CA SER A 51 26.83 48.55 -25.25
C SER A 51 27.93 48.18 -24.25
N LYS A 52 28.22 49.07 -23.29
CA LYS A 52 29.23 48.81 -22.25
C LYS A 52 28.88 47.55 -21.43
N ASP A 53 27.59 47.24 -21.30
CA ASP A 53 27.06 46.07 -20.59
C ASP A 53 27.24 44.77 -21.41
N GLU A 54 27.22 44.82 -22.74
CA GLU A 54 27.43 43.64 -23.61
C GLU A 54 28.88 43.14 -23.61
N ARG A 55 29.86 44.00 -23.28
CA ARG A 55 31.27 43.59 -23.12
C ARG A 55 31.55 42.95 -21.76
N GLU A 56 30.72 43.20 -20.75
CA GLU A 56 30.80 42.53 -19.44
C GLU A 56 29.91 41.27 -19.39
N GLN A 57 28.83 41.21 -20.18
CA GLN A 57 27.93 40.05 -20.26
C GLN A 57 28.38 38.94 -21.22
N SER A 58 29.36 39.17 -22.11
CA SER A 58 29.87 38.10 -22.99
C SER A 58 30.71 37.03 -22.26
N GLY A 59 30.90 37.15 -20.95
CA GLY A 59 31.63 36.20 -20.10
C GLY A 59 30.78 35.39 -19.12
N GLN A 60 29.47 35.62 -19.02
CA GLN A 60 28.56 34.87 -18.15
C GLN A 60 27.43 34.28 -18.98
N ALA A 61 27.35 32.94 -19.01
CA ALA A 61 26.27 32.23 -19.66
C ALA A 61 24.92 32.64 -19.06
N PHE A 62 23.97 33.02 -19.92
CA PHE A 62 22.57 33.27 -19.59
C PHE A 62 21.98 32.10 -18.78
N THR A 63 21.61 32.32 -17.52
CA THR A 63 20.61 31.53 -16.81
C THR A 63 19.32 32.35 -16.80
N ALA A 64 18.31 31.92 -17.58
CA ALA A 64 16.97 32.52 -17.54
C ALA A 64 16.38 32.40 -16.12
N GLU A 65 15.64 33.42 -15.66
CA GLU A 65 14.86 33.32 -14.42
C GLU A 65 13.89 32.14 -14.54
N PRO A 66 13.95 31.16 -13.62
CA PRO A 66 13.38 29.83 -13.87
C PRO A 66 11.90 29.67 -13.46
N ASN A 67 11.26 30.73 -12.94
CA ASN A 67 9.81 30.80 -12.69
C ASN A 67 9.19 31.91 -13.57
N PRO A 68 8.01 31.68 -14.17
CA PRO A 68 7.38 32.65 -15.08
C PRO A 68 7.01 33.95 -14.35
N ALA A 69 7.68 35.04 -14.69
CA ALA A 69 7.54 36.36 -14.06
C ALA A 69 6.52 37.26 -14.80
N THR A 70 6.10 36.87 -16.00
CA THR A 70 5.18 37.66 -16.84
C THR A 70 4.01 36.84 -17.35
N GLY A 71 2.90 37.50 -17.70
CA GLY A 71 1.70 36.81 -18.20
C GLY A 71 1.94 36.04 -19.50
N ALA A 72 2.91 36.47 -20.31
CA ALA A 72 3.34 35.74 -21.50
C ALA A 72 4.19 34.50 -21.17
N GLU A 73 4.91 34.48 -20.05
CA GLU A 73 5.63 33.29 -19.57
C GLU A 73 4.67 32.29 -18.94
N LEU A 74 3.71 32.77 -18.12
CA LEU A 74 2.67 31.93 -17.54
C LEU A 74 1.87 31.20 -18.63
N ARG A 75 1.37 31.92 -19.65
CA ARG A 75 0.67 31.30 -20.78
C ARG A 75 1.53 30.33 -21.56
N ARG A 76 2.82 30.64 -21.78
CA ARG A 76 3.74 29.72 -22.45
C ARG A 76 3.92 28.41 -21.69
N THR A 77 4.03 28.47 -20.35
CA THR A 77 4.09 27.25 -19.53
C THR A 77 2.79 26.44 -19.63
N LEU A 78 1.62 27.09 -19.57
CA LEU A 78 0.31 26.43 -19.73
C LEU A 78 0.16 25.80 -21.13
N GLU A 79 0.57 26.50 -22.19
CA GLU A 79 0.56 26.02 -23.57
C GLU A 79 1.55 24.85 -23.77
N ALA A 80 2.73 24.91 -23.15
CA ALA A 80 3.71 23.82 -23.17
C ALA A 80 3.16 22.56 -22.50
N ALA A 81 2.55 22.69 -21.32
CA ALA A 81 1.88 21.58 -20.64
C ALA A 81 0.74 21.00 -21.50
N THR A 82 -0.10 21.85 -22.08
CA THR A 82 -1.21 21.43 -22.97
C THR A 82 -0.71 20.71 -24.22
N THR A 83 0.41 21.16 -24.79
CA THR A 83 1.02 20.53 -25.96
C THR A 83 1.58 19.16 -25.58
N ALA A 84 2.31 19.06 -24.48
CA ALA A 84 2.86 17.79 -24.01
C ALA A 84 1.75 16.78 -23.65
N ALA A 85 0.61 17.24 -23.11
CA ALA A 85 -0.56 16.41 -22.82
C ALA A 85 -1.20 15.78 -24.09
N SER A 86 -0.82 16.24 -25.29
CA SER A 86 -1.24 15.60 -26.54
C SER A 86 -0.33 14.45 -26.99
N GLU A 87 0.86 14.33 -26.38
CA GLU A 87 1.90 13.34 -26.72
C GLU A 87 2.02 12.25 -25.65
N GLY A 88 1.80 12.57 -24.37
CA GLY A 88 1.91 11.65 -23.23
C GLY A 88 1.29 12.25 -21.95
N ARG A 89 1.65 11.74 -20.77
CA ARG A 89 1.22 12.36 -19.50
C ARG A 89 1.90 13.72 -19.32
N SER A 90 1.15 14.73 -18.93
CA SER A 90 1.70 16.06 -18.64
C SER A 90 1.19 16.56 -17.30
N LEU A 91 2.12 16.76 -16.38
CA LEU A 91 1.85 17.22 -15.03
C LEU A 91 2.27 18.69 -14.89
N LEU A 92 1.36 19.51 -14.36
CA LEU A 92 1.61 20.91 -14.04
C LEU A 92 1.55 21.12 -12.53
N LEU A 93 2.72 21.39 -11.94
CA LEU A 93 2.86 21.76 -10.54
C LEU A 93 2.50 23.24 -10.36
N ILE A 94 1.56 23.54 -9.47
CA ILE A 94 1.20 24.90 -9.08
C ILE A 94 1.36 25.02 -7.57
N GLY A 95 2.12 26.03 -7.14
CA GLY A 95 2.31 26.25 -5.71
C GLY A 95 3.10 27.49 -5.37
N ASP A 96 3.52 27.52 -4.11
CA ASP A 96 4.08 28.70 -3.46
C ASP A 96 5.59 28.49 -3.25
N SER A 97 6.12 28.93 -2.11
CA SER A 97 7.54 29.08 -1.84
C SER A 97 8.26 27.74 -1.68
N VAL A 98 7.56 26.66 -1.27
CA VAL A 98 8.15 25.30 -1.21
C VAL A 98 8.48 24.79 -2.61
N LEU A 99 7.56 24.91 -3.57
CA LEU A 99 7.82 24.54 -4.96
C LEU A 99 8.71 25.57 -5.69
N ALA A 100 8.58 26.86 -5.37
CA ALA A 100 9.41 27.91 -5.97
C ALA A 100 10.87 27.84 -5.50
N GLY A 101 11.09 27.27 -4.31
CA GLY A 101 12.38 27.21 -3.63
C GLY A 101 12.77 28.52 -2.95
N ASP A 102 11.91 29.54 -2.89
CA ASP A 102 12.25 30.87 -2.36
C ASP A 102 12.38 30.84 -0.83
N VAL A 103 13.52 31.30 -0.30
CA VAL A 103 13.89 31.11 1.11
C VAL A 103 14.07 32.45 1.82
N LEU A 104 13.39 32.61 2.97
CA LEU A 104 13.44 33.80 3.82
C LEU A 104 14.61 33.82 4.83
N ALA A 105 15.35 32.71 4.97
CA ALA A 105 16.40 32.53 5.97
C ALA A 105 17.74 33.21 5.62
N ALA A 106 18.41 33.76 6.64
CA ALA A 106 19.73 34.37 6.54
C ALA A 106 20.83 33.36 6.13
N ASP A 107 20.76 32.13 6.65
CA ASP A 107 21.73 31.05 6.41
C ASP A 107 21.40 30.18 5.17
N ARG A 108 20.75 30.75 4.15
CA ARG A 108 20.38 30.00 2.95
C ARG A 108 21.61 29.60 2.10
N PRO A 109 21.57 28.44 1.42
CA PRO A 109 22.65 28.06 0.52
C PRO A 109 22.75 29.05 -0.65
N HIS A 110 23.98 29.33 -1.10
CA HIS A 110 24.26 30.34 -2.14
C HIS A 110 23.59 30.03 -3.49
N ASP A 111 23.17 28.79 -3.74
CA ASP A 111 22.56 28.31 -4.98
C ASP A 111 21.15 27.72 -4.78
N TRP A 112 20.41 28.18 -3.78
CA TRP A 112 19.04 27.73 -3.47
C TRP A 112 18.10 27.65 -4.69
N GLN A 113 18.24 28.53 -5.69
CA GLN A 113 17.41 28.51 -6.91
C GLN A 113 17.59 27.24 -7.75
N ARG A 114 18.64 26.44 -7.50
CA ARG A 114 18.92 25.15 -8.15
C ARG A 114 18.38 23.96 -7.36
N HIS A 115 17.72 24.20 -6.24
CA HIS A 115 17.24 23.19 -5.30
C HIS A 115 15.71 23.12 -5.23
N ARG A 116 15.01 23.49 -6.31
CA ARG A 116 13.55 23.39 -6.39
C ARG A 116 13.11 21.93 -6.44
N VAL A 117 11.93 21.63 -5.89
CA VAL A 117 11.38 20.27 -5.86
C VAL A 117 11.26 19.68 -7.27
N ILE A 118 10.80 20.45 -8.26
CA ILE A 118 10.71 19.97 -9.66
C ILE A 118 12.07 19.56 -10.24
N ASP A 119 13.17 20.24 -9.88
CA ASP A 119 14.51 19.90 -10.38
C ASP A 119 14.97 18.55 -9.80
N TYR A 120 14.54 18.22 -8.58
CA TYR A 120 14.74 16.88 -8.01
C TYR A 120 13.81 15.86 -8.63
N MET A 121 12.53 16.18 -8.84
CA MET A 121 11.59 15.28 -9.52
C MET A 121 12.10 14.91 -10.91
N GLN A 122 12.60 15.87 -11.70
CA GLN A 122 13.19 15.60 -13.00
C GLN A 122 14.43 14.70 -12.95
N ARG A 123 15.23 14.79 -11.86
CA ARG A 123 16.41 13.94 -11.65
C ARG A 123 16.05 12.53 -11.19
N GLU A 124 15.02 12.41 -10.37
CA GLU A 124 14.56 11.15 -9.79
C GLU A 124 13.54 10.43 -10.67
N LEU A 125 12.97 11.07 -11.69
CA LEU A 125 12.06 10.46 -12.66
C LEU A 125 12.81 9.51 -13.60
N ALA A 126 12.26 8.30 -13.81
CA ALA A 126 12.86 7.33 -14.71
C ALA A 126 12.89 7.84 -16.15
N GLY A 127 13.97 7.55 -16.88
CA GLY A 127 14.13 8.01 -18.28
C GLY A 127 13.12 7.40 -19.27
N HIS A 128 12.45 6.32 -18.90
CA HIS A 128 11.36 5.70 -19.67
C HIS A 128 9.96 6.14 -19.18
N ALA A 129 9.88 7.06 -18.22
CA ALA A 129 8.61 7.64 -17.81
C ALA A 129 8.07 8.48 -18.96
N ASP A 130 6.89 8.15 -19.48
CA ASP A 130 6.19 8.97 -20.47
C ASP A 130 5.44 10.12 -19.78
N ALA A 131 6.19 11.00 -19.11
CA ALA A 131 5.66 12.10 -18.33
C ALA A 131 6.50 13.37 -18.48
N SER A 132 5.85 14.49 -18.83
CA SER A 132 6.47 15.81 -18.82
C SER A 132 6.07 16.58 -17.57
N LEU A 133 7.05 17.20 -16.90
CA LEU A 133 6.86 17.98 -15.68
C LEU A 133 7.00 19.48 -15.98
N HIS A 134 5.98 20.25 -15.63
CA HIS A 134 5.92 21.71 -15.75
C HIS A 134 5.65 22.34 -14.39
N GLN A 135 6.07 23.59 -14.18
CA GLN A 135 5.83 24.29 -12.92
C GLN A 135 5.43 25.75 -13.13
N ILE A 136 4.45 26.19 -12.34
CA ILE A 136 4.17 27.58 -12.03
C ILE A 136 4.21 27.72 -10.50
N ALA A 137 5.36 28.16 -9.98
CA ALA A 137 5.51 28.41 -8.56
C ALA A 137 5.91 29.86 -8.31
N LEU A 138 5.18 30.55 -7.44
CA LEU A 138 5.35 31.97 -7.13
C LEU A 138 5.25 32.17 -5.62
N ASP A 139 6.14 32.96 -5.04
CA ASP A 139 6.05 33.29 -3.62
C ASP A 139 4.72 34.01 -3.29
N GLY A 140 4.06 33.56 -2.23
CA GLY A 140 2.73 33.95 -1.83
C GLY A 140 1.61 33.54 -2.80
N LEU A 141 1.75 32.48 -3.60
CA LEU A 141 0.65 32.01 -4.48
C LEU A 141 -0.52 31.50 -3.63
N LEU A 142 -1.66 32.18 -3.69
CA LEU A 142 -2.86 31.84 -2.92
C LEU A 142 -3.89 31.04 -3.76
N PRO A 143 -4.88 30.37 -3.14
CA PRO A 143 -5.95 29.68 -3.86
C PRO A 143 -6.65 30.53 -4.94
N VAL A 144 -6.85 31.83 -4.69
CA VAL A 144 -7.42 32.75 -5.70
C VAL A 144 -6.53 32.89 -6.94
N ASP A 145 -5.21 32.81 -6.80
CA ASP A 145 -4.27 32.85 -7.91
C ASP A 145 -4.31 31.55 -8.72
N ALA A 146 -4.30 30.40 -8.01
CA ALA A 146 -4.43 29.08 -8.62
C ALA A 146 -5.72 28.95 -9.43
N LEU A 147 -6.84 29.47 -8.92
CA LEU A 147 -8.12 29.49 -9.63
C LEU A 147 -8.02 30.19 -10.99
N HIS A 148 -7.34 31.34 -11.07
CA HIS A 148 -7.19 32.06 -12.35
C HIS A 148 -6.27 31.33 -13.33
N LEU A 149 -5.24 30.63 -12.82
CA LEU A 149 -4.39 29.77 -13.64
C LEU A 149 -5.17 28.59 -14.22
N VAL A 150 -5.97 27.92 -13.39
CA VAL A 150 -6.82 26.80 -13.83
C VAL A 150 -7.92 27.26 -14.79
N ALA A 151 -8.54 28.41 -14.54
CA ALA A 151 -9.52 28.97 -15.47
C ALA A 151 -8.90 29.30 -16.86
N GLU A 152 -7.65 29.77 -16.91
CA GLU A 152 -6.93 29.94 -18.17
C GLU A 152 -6.56 28.59 -18.81
N LEU A 153 -6.21 27.59 -18.00
CA LEU A 153 -5.92 26.24 -18.47
C LEU A 153 -7.17 25.58 -19.07
N ASP A 154 -8.34 25.69 -18.43
CA ASP A 154 -9.62 25.19 -18.93
C ASP A 154 -9.97 25.79 -20.31
N ARG A 155 -9.55 27.03 -20.55
CA ARG A 155 -9.73 27.69 -21.85
C ARG A 155 -8.92 27.05 -22.96
N ILE A 156 -7.69 26.59 -22.68
CA ILE A 156 -6.76 26.06 -23.69
C ILE A 156 -6.73 24.53 -23.74
N ASP A 157 -7.07 23.87 -22.64
CA ASP A 157 -7.21 22.43 -22.48
C ASP A 157 -8.58 22.07 -21.88
N PRO A 158 -9.68 22.31 -22.63
CA PRO A 158 -11.05 22.04 -22.15
C PRO A 158 -11.36 20.54 -21.99
N ALA A 159 -10.45 19.66 -22.41
CA ALA A 159 -10.60 18.21 -22.29
C ALA A 159 -9.99 17.65 -20.99
N GLY A 160 -9.42 18.49 -20.12
CA GLY A 160 -8.91 18.04 -18.83
C GLY A 160 -7.68 17.13 -18.91
N ARG A 161 -6.86 17.23 -19.97
CA ARG A 161 -5.75 16.31 -20.24
C ARG A 161 -4.49 16.62 -19.42
N VAL A 162 -4.26 17.88 -19.08
CA VAL A 162 -3.16 18.27 -18.18
C VAL A 162 -3.54 17.90 -16.75
N GLU A 163 -2.73 17.04 -16.12
CA GLU A 163 -2.85 16.65 -14.72
C GLU A 163 -2.27 17.76 -13.82
N LEU A 164 -2.94 18.08 -12.72
CA LEU A 164 -2.48 19.12 -11.79
C LEU A 164 -1.89 18.55 -10.52
N VAL A 165 -0.83 19.19 -10.03
CA VAL A 165 -0.28 18.94 -8.70
C VAL A 165 -0.27 20.25 -7.93
N LEU A 166 -1.07 20.34 -6.87
CA LEU A 166 -1.35 21.60 -6.17
C LEU A 166 -0.76 21.57 -4.76
N GLU A 167 0.14 22.50 -4.47
CA GLU A 167 0.61 22.76 -3.11
C GLU A 167 -0.50 23.44 -2.31
N ILE A 168 -0.90 22.84 -1.18
CA ILE A 168 -1.81 23.49 -0.22
C ILE A 168 -1.11 23.70 1.12
N ASN A 169 -1.10 24.96 1.57
CA ASN A 169 -0.58 25.34 2.87
C ASN A 169 -1.67 25.98 3.74
N LEU A 170 -1.68 25.65 5.04
CA LEU A 170 -2.65 26.21 6.00
C LEU A 170 -2.57 27.74 6.09
N ARG A 171 -1.39 28.34 5.86
CA ARG A 171 -1.19 29.79 5.92
C ARG A 171 -2.07 30.56 4.96
N TYR A 172 -2.50 29.95 3.85
CA TYR A 172 -3.40 30.55 2.86
C TYR A 172 -4.74 30.97 3.46
N PHE A 173 -5.15 30.31 4.55
CA PHE A 173 -6.43 30.56 5.22
C PHE A 173 -6.29 31.43 6.48
N SER A 174 -5.16 32.12 6.64
CA SER A 174 -4.91 33.08 7.72
C SER A 174 -5.89 34.26 7.68
N ALA A 175 -6.05 34.94 8.82
CA ALA A 175 -6.91 36.11 8.92
C ALA A 175 -6.48 37.24 7.95
N GLN A 176 -5.18 37.34 7.65
CA GLN A 176 -4.64 38.34 6.73
C GLN A 176 -5.11 38.14 5.28
N TYR A 177 -5.16 36.89 4.81
CA TYR A 177 -5.58 36.58 3.44
C TYR A 177 -7.09 36.35 3.31
N ALA A 178 -7.80 36.21 4.43
CA ALA A 178 -9.22 35.87 4.48
C ALA A 178 -10.12 36.80 3.63
N GLU A 179 -9.80 38.10 3.55
CA GLU A 179 -10.60 39.09 2.82
C GLU A 179 -10.03 39.43 1.43
N GLN A 180 -8.88 38.85 1.07
CA GLN A 180 -8.21 39.14 -0.20
C GLN A 180 -8.97 38.48 -1.36
N ARG A 181 -9.69 39.31 -2.14
CA ARG A 181 -10.46 38.88 -3.33
C ARG A 181 -9.68 38.97 -4.63
N GLU A 182 -8.77 39.93 -4.71
CA GLU A 182 -7.94 40.13 -5.87
C GLU A 182 -6.71 39.24 -5.78
N CYS A 183 -6.26 38.77 -6.94
CA CYS A 183 -5.04 38.00 -7.08
C CYS A 183 -3.88 38.75 -6.45
N THR A 184 -2.92 38.00 -5.92
CA THR A 184 -1.71 38.58 -5.32
C THR A 184 -0.91 39.39 -6.34
N ARG A 185 -1.13 39.11 -7.62
CA ARG A 185 -0.53 39.83 -8.74
C ARG A 185 -1.54 40.16 -9.80
N ASP A 186 -1.49 41.42 -10.23
CA ASP A 186 -2.24 42.00 -11.34
C ASP A 186 -2.22 41.18 -12.63
N VAL A 187 -1.13 40.45 -12.88
CA VAL A 187 -0.94 39.62 -14.07
C VAL A 187 -1.76 38.34 -14.03
N LEU A 188 -1.89 37.72 -12.85
CA LEU A 188 -2.69 36.52 -12.63
C LEU A 188 -4.18 36.85 -12.77
N CYS A 189 -4.58 37.99 -12.22
CA CYS A 189 -5.94 38.50 -12.36
C CYS A 189 -6.31 38.93 -13.77
N LYS A 190 -5.35 39.05 -14.69
CA LYS A 190 -5.63 39.27 -16.13
C LYS A 190 -5.72 37.95 -16.91
N LEU A 191 -5.22 36.85 -16.36
CA LEU A 191 -5.47 35.50 -16.87
C LEU A 191 -6.91 35.09 -16.50
N GLY A 192 -7.60 34.31 -17.34
CA GLY A 192 -8.95 33.83 -17.02
C GLY A 192 -10.08 34.89 -17.01
N THR A 193 -9.80 36.19 -17.17
CA THR A 193 -10.81 37.29 -17.16
C THR A 193 -11.93 37.19 -18.20
N ALA A 194 -11.79 36.32 -19.21
CA ALA A 194 -12.86 36.06 -20.18
C ALA A 194 -13.92 35.05 -19.69
N ALA A 195 -13.73 34.43 -18.51
CA ALA A 195 -14.59 33.38 -17.98
C ALA A 195 -15.58 33.84 -16.88
N PHE A 196 -15.29 34.92 -16.16
CA PHE A 196 -16.09 35.41 -15.02
C PHE A 196 -16.72 36.78 -15.30
N ASP A 197 -18.00 36.96 -14.94
CA ASP A 197 -18.62 38.29 -14.93
C ASP A 197 -18.16 39.15 -13.73
N ALA A 198 -18.53 40.44 -13.70
CA ALA A 198 -18.13 41.39 -12.65
C ALA A 198 -18.63 41.01 -11.23
N GLY A 199 -19.39 39.91 -11.08
CA GLY A 199 -19.81 39.32 -9.82
C GLY A 199 -19.28 37.91 -9.56
N GLY A 200 -18.30 37.43 -10.34
CA GLY A 200 -17.65 36.12 -10.15
C GLY A 200 -18.45 34.92 -10.66
N ARG A 201 -19.45 35.11 -11.53
CA ARG A 201 -20.26 34.00 -12.09
C ARG A 201 -19.73 33.55 -13.46
N PRO A 202 -19.74 32.24 -13.76
CA PRO A 202 -19.28 31.72 -15.05
C PRO A 202 -20.21 32.13 -16.20
N LEU A 203 -19.64 32.60 -17.31
CA LEU A 203 -20.39 33.02 -18.52
C LEU A 203 -20.85 31.80 -19.37
N LEU A 204 -22.14 31.77 -19.73
CA LEU A 204 -22.75 30.73 -20.59
C LEU A 204 -22.02 30.57 -21.95
N ARG A 205 -21.74 29.30 -22.34
CA ARG A 205 -20.98 28.85 -23.54
C ARG A 205 -21.24 29.62 -24.85
N SER A 206 -22.46 30.13 -25.06
CA SER A 206 -22.84 30.85 -26.29
C SER A 206 -22.16 32.22 -26.50
N TRP A 207 -21.61 32.86 -25.46
CA TRP A 207 -20.98 34.18 -25.56
C TRP A 207 -19.44 34.14 -25.62
N GLN A 208 -18.82 33.02 -25.21
CA GLN A 208 -17.35 32.83 -25.27
C GLN A 208 -16.79 32.95 -26.69
N GLY A 209 -17.57 32.55 -27.71
CA GLY A 209 -17.17 32.60 -29.14
C GLY A 209 -17.10 34.02 -29.74
N LEU A 210 -17.76 35.01 -29.15
CA LEU A 210 -17.74 36.40 -29.62
C LEU A 210 -16.63 37.23 -28.96
N VAL A 211 -16.29 36.94 -27.70
CA VAL A 211 -15.21 37.59 -26.95
C VAL A 211 -13.83 37.13 -27.44
N THR A 212 -13.70 35.86 -27.85
CA THR A 212 -12.47 35.30 -28.45
C THR A 212 -12.03 36.03 -29.72
N ALA A 213 -12.97 36.47 -30.55
CA ALA A 213 -12.67 37.23 -31.77
C ALA A 213 -12.13 38.64 -31.46
N ALA A 214 -12.53 39.25 -30.33
CA ALA A 214 -12.11 40.59 -29.93
C ALA A 214 -10.77 40.61 -29.18
N ALA A 215 -10.49 39.59 -28.35
CA ALA A 215 -9.23 39.47 -27.59
C ALA A 215 -8.02 39.22 -28.51
N GLY A 216 -8.17 38.34 -29.53
CA GLY A 216 -7.08 38.04 -30.48
C GLY A 216 -6.64 39.24 -31.34
N THR A 217 -7.53 40.20 -31.61
CA THR A 217 -7.18 41.44 -32.32
C THR A 217 -6.37 42.43 -31.48
N GLY A 218 -6.49 42.40 -30.14
CA GLY A 218 -5.77 43.30 -29.24
C GLY A 218 -4.28 42.99 -29.13
N ASP A 219 -3.92 41.71 -29.11
CA ASP A 219 -2.53 41.28 -28.93
C ASP A 219 -1.73 41.23 -30.25
N TRP A 220 -2.39 40.97 -31.40
CA TRP A 220 -1.78 41.13 -32.73
C TRP A 220 -1.27 42.57 -32.99
N LEU A 221 -1.97 43.57 -32.44
CA LEU A 221 -1.57 44.98 -32.49
C LEU A 221 -0.47 45.33 -31.47
N ARG A 222 -0.35 44.60 -30.35
CA ARG A 222 0.67 44.85 -29.31
C ARG A 222 2.03 44.26 -29.66
N GLU A 223 2.09 43.13 -30.36
CA GLU A 223 3.36 42.50 -30.79
C GLU A 223 4.07 43.25 -31.93
N ARG A 224 3.35 44.03 -32.75
CA ARG A 224 3.89 44.65 -33.97
C ARG A 224 4.13 46.16 -33.90
N VAL A 225 3.89 46.79 -32.75
CA VAL A 225 4.14 48.24 -32.56
C VAL A 225 5.29 48.40 -31.56
N PRO A 226 6.45 48.96 -31.96
CA PRO A 226 7.57 49.16 -31.04
C PRO A 226 7.27 50.38 -30.16
N VAL A 227 6.63 50.15 -29.01
CA VAL A 227 6.58 51.14 -27.93
C VAL A 227 7.68 50.78 -26.95
N HIS A 228 8.76 51.55 -26.94
CA HIS A 228 9.74 51.55 -25.85
C HIS A 228 9.02 51.89 -24.54
N ARG A 229 8.67 50.86 -23.77
CA ARG A 229 8.45 50.96 -22.33
C ARG A 229 9.57 50.19 -21.66
N ARG A 230 10.29 50.86 -20.76
CA ARG A 230 11.08 50.17 -19.73
C ARG A 230 10.15 49.13 -19.10
N ARG A 231 10.47 47.86 -19.26
CA ARG A 231 9.75 46.77 -18.60
C ARG A 231 9.95 46.97 -17.10
N PRO A 232 8.89 47.09 -16.28
CA PRO A 232 9.06 46.85 -14.87
C PRO A 232 9.42 45.36 -14.76
N ARG A 233 10.60 45.06 -14.21
CA ARG A 233 10.77 43.79 -13.50
C ARG A 233 9.66 43.74 -12.45
N LEU A 234 9.11 42.54 -12.20
CA LEU A 234 8.22 42.34 -11.05
C LEU A 234 8.92 42.97 -9.84
N GLU A 235 8.36 44.04 -9.30
CA GLU A 235 8.76 44.50 -7.98
C GLU A 235 8.16 43.46 -7.02
N LEU A 236 9.05 42.71 -6.36
CA LEU A 236 8.71 41.97 -5.16
C LEU A 236 8.24 43.01 -4.14
N GLU A 237 6.92 43.23 -4.05
CA GLU A 237 6.39 43.89 -2.86
C GLU A 237 6.64 42.94 -1.69
N ARG A 238 7.60 43.31 -0.84
CA ARG A 238 7.72 42.70 0.47
C ARG A 238 6.36 42.87 1.17
N LEU A 239 5.83 41.78 1.72
CA LEU A 239 4.61 41.73 2.53
C LEU A 239 4.56 42.80 3.65
N ASP A 240 5.71 43.42 3.95
CA ASP A 240 5.94 44.54 4.86
C ASP A 240 5.27 45.86 4.44
N ALA A 241 4.88 46.02 3.17
CA ALA A 241 4.36 47.29 2.65
C ALA A 241 2.84 47.47 2.82
N LEU A 242 2.13 46.49 3.37
CA LEU A 242 0.67 46.56 3.59
C LEU A 242 0.33 47.33 4.87
N SER A 243 -0.51 48.35 4.72
CA SER A 243 -0.87 49.30 5.79
C SER A 243 -1.84 48.67 6.80
N GLY A 244 -1.31 48.22 7.96
CA GLY A 244 -2.10 47.70 9.09
C GLY A 244 -1.28 47.40 10.36
N LEU A 245 -0.01 47.82 10.37
CA LEU A 245 0.99 47.55 11.41
C LEU A 245 0.79 48.46 12.63
N ALA A 246 -0.11 48.07 13.52
CA ALA A 246 -0.13 48.58 14.89
C ALA A 246 -0.20 47.40 15.86
N VAL A 247 0.97 46.95 16.34
CA VAL A 247 1.03 46.23 17.62
C VAL A 247 0.64 47.24 18.69
N VAL A 248 -0.52 47.02 19.32
CA VAL A 248 -0.93 47.79 20.50
C VAL A 248 0.08 47.51 21.60
N ARG A 249 0.97 48.49 21.88
CA ARG A 249 1.69 48.54 23.14
C ARG A 249 0.66 48.85 24.23
N GLY A 250 0.37 47.87 25.09
CA GLY A 250 -0.42 48.07 26.29
C GLY A 250 0.18 49.19 27.12
N ALA A 251 -0.62 50.22 27.37
CA ALA A 251 -0.28 51.36 28.21
C ALA A 251 -1.03 51.21 29.54
N ASP A 252 -0.54 50.33 30.40
CA ASP A 252 -0.88 50.28 31.82
C ASP A 252 0.09 49.36 32.54
N GLY A 253 1.10 49.97 33.17
CA GLY A 253 1.99 49.28 34.08
C GLY A 253 1.24 48.81 35.33
N SER A 254 1.32 47.51 35.60
CA SER A 254 1.35 46.97 36.95
C SER A 254 2.08 45.63 36.93
N ASP A 255 3.22 45.60 37.61
CA ASP A 255 4.07 44.45 37.86
C ASP A 255 3.29 43.29 38.51
N GLU A 256 3.52 42.06 38.03
CA GLU A 256 3.82 40.91 38.90
C GLU A 256 4.38 39.72 38.09
N ALA A 257 5.72 39.56 38.22
CA ALA A 257 6.52 38.34 38.21
C ALA A 257 6.24 37.19 37.21
N ILE A 258 7.26 36.83 36.43
CA ILE A 258 8.07 35.61 36.65
C ILE A 258 9.44 35.81 36.01
N ASP A 259 10.44 35.71 36.87
CA ASP A 259 11.88 35.76 36.64
C ASP A 259 12.38 34.37 36.23
N GLN A 260 13.14 34.30 35.13
CA GLN A 260 14.19 33.30 34.91
C GLN A 260 15.02 33.65 33.67
N THR A 261 16.18 34.27 33.92
CA THR A 261 17.25 34.48 32.94
C THR A 261 18.47 33.65 33.36
N PRO A 262 19.23 33.02 32.44
CA PRO A 262 20.64 32.74 32.65
C PRO A 262 21.49 33.81 31.97
N SER A 263 22.40 34.37 32.75
CA SER A 263 23.47 35.28 32.36
C SER A 263 24.58 34.56 31.60
N ASP A 264 25.00 35.10 30.46
CA ASP A 264 26.38 35.55 30.20
C ASP A 264 26.51 35.97 28.73
N ALA A 265 26.42 37.28 28.51
CA ALA A 265 26.82 37.93 27.28
C ALA A 265 27.81 39.02 27.64
N SER A 266 29.06 38.86 27.19
CA SER A 266 29.94 40.01 26.97
C SER A 266 30.89 39.71 25.82
N GLU A 267 30.94 40.69 24.91
CA GLU A 267 31.86 40.87 23.78
C GLU A 267 31.44 40.22 22.45
N LEU A 268 30.63 40.98 21.67
CA LEU A 268 30.92 41.35 20.28
C LEU A 268 30.07 42.59 19.92
N ASP A 269 30.76 43.67 19.58
CA ASP A 269 30.23 45.01 19.28
C ASP A 269 29.41 45.06 17.97
N GLU A 270 28.23 45.67 18.09
CA GLU A 270 27.66 46.71 17.21
C GLU A 270 27.96 46.62 15.71
N LEU A 271 27.21 45.77 14.98
CA LEU A 271 26.79 46.01 13.59
C LEU A 271 25.58 45.15 13.09
N ASP A 272 24.92 44.36 13.95
CA ASP A 272 23.85 43.40 13.54
C ASP A 272 22.44 43.65 14.13
N GLU A 273 22.22 44.67 14.96
CA GLU A 273 20.93 44.83 15.67
C GLU A 273 19.74 45.18 14.75
N LEU A 274 19.97 45.74 13.55
CA LEU A 274 18.90 46.10 12.62
C LEU A 274 18.39 44.91 11.78
N ASP A 275 19.23 43.92 11.48
CA ASP A 275 18.81 42.70 10.75
C ASP A 275 18.13 41.70 11.69
N GLY A 276 18.55 41.63 12.96
CA GLY A 276 17.92 40.77 13.98
C GLY A 276 16.47 41.14 14.32
N GLU A 277 16.12 42.43 14.40
CA GLU A 277 14.73 42.86 14.67
C GLU A 277 13.79 42.57 13.49
N ALA A 278 14.24 42.80 12.25
CA ALA A 278 13.45 42.52 11.05
C ALA A 278 13.21 41.01 10.85
N GLU A 279 14.21 40.18 11.16
CA GLU A 279 14.09 38.72 11.10
C GLU A 279 13.16 38.18 12.20
N LEU A 280 13.24 38.71 13.42
CA LEU A 280 12.32 38.37 14.52
C LEU A 280 10.88 38.78 14.18
N GLU A 281 10.68 39.94 13.57
CA GLU A 281 9.37 40.40 13.12
C GLU A 281 8.82 39.51 12.00
N GLY A 282 9.64 39.15 11.00
CA GLY A 282 9.27 38.23 9.94
C GLY A 282 8.85 36.86 10.46
N ARG A 283 9.61 36.29 11.39
CA ARG A 283 9.28 35.01 12.06
C ARG A 283 7.99 35.10 12.87
N ALA A 284 7.74 36.21 13.56
CA ALA A 284 6.50 36.42 14.30
C ALA A 284 5.27 36.52 13.37
N ARG A 285 5.41 37.18 12.22
CA ARG A 285 4.35 37.26 11.19
C ARG A 285 4.01 35.90 10.61
N VAL A 286 5.02 35.11 10.24
CA VAL A 286 4.82 33.73 9.75
C VAL A 286 4.08 32.89 10.79
N ARG A 287 4.48 32.95 12.06
CA ARG A 287 3.77 32.27 13.15
C ARG A 287 2.31 32.71 13.24
N GLU A 288 2.03 33.99 13.10
CA GLU A 288 0.65 34.50 13.16
C GLU A 288 -0.21 34.03 11.98
N HIS A 289 0.35 33.89 10.78
CA HIS A 289 -0.39 33.32 9.64
C HIS A 289 -0.85 31.89 9.92
N TYR A 290 0.03 31.04 10.45
CA TYR A 290 -0.36 29.70 10.86
C TYR A 290 -1.32 29.77 12.04
N ARG A 291 -1.01 30.50 13.11
CA ARG A 291 -1.87 30.58 14.31
C ARG A 291 -3.30 31.03 13.99
N SER A 292 -3.46 32.04 13.15
CA SER A 292 -4.77 32.60 12.75
C SER A 292 -5.51 31.82 11.65
N ALA A 293 -4.86 30.83 11.01
CA ALA A 293 -5.47 30.05 9.94
C ALA A 293 -6.80 29.41 10.36
N ALA A 294 -7.86 29.65 9.59
CA ALA A 294 -9.17 29.09 9.84
C ALA A 294 -9.92 28.83 8.53
N LEU A 295 -10.49 27.64 8.39
CA LEU A 295 -11.30 27.25 7.23
C LEU A 295 -12.75 27.69 7.45
N ARG A 296 -13.04 28.97 7.21
CA ARG A 296 -14.38 29.56 7.32
C ARG A 296 -14.96 29.84 5.94
N SER A 297 -16.23 29.54 5.71
CA SER A 297 -16.94 29.82 4.45
C SER A 297 -17.03 31.31 4.10
N THR A 298 -16.71 32.20 5.05
CA THR A 298 -16.59 33.64 4.82
C THR A 298 -15.25 34.04 4.21
N HIS A 299 -14.21 33.20 4.30
CA HIS A 299 -12.89 33.49 3.76
C HIS A 299 -12.88 33.32 2.24
N GLU A 300 -12.40 34.33 1.52
CA GLU A 300 -12.37 34.34 0.05
C GLU A 300 -11.41 33.29 -0.50
N GLN A 301 -10.31 32.98 0.21
CA GLN A 301 -9.39 31.92 -0.19
C GLN A 301 -9.98 30.52 -0.09
N LEU A 302 -10.86 30.27 0.89
CA LEU A 302 -11.58 29.00 0.96
C LEU A 302 -12.59 28.88 -0.17
N ARG A 303 -13.33 29.96 -0.48
CA ARG A 303 -14.24 29.98 -1.64
C ARG A 303 -13.51 29.78 -2.96
N ALA A 304 -12.32 30.35 -3.10
CA ALA A 304 -11.49 30.15 -4.27
C ALA A 304 -11.03 28.68 -4.40
N LEU A 305 -10.71 28.02 -3.28
CA LEU A 305 -10.43 26.59 -3.27
C LEU A 305 -11.67 25.77 -3.66
N ASP A 306 -12.85 26.09 -3.12
CA ASP A 306 -14.11 25.42 -3.48
C ASP A 306 -14.37 25.53 -4.99
N GLN A 307 -14.25 26.75 -5.56
CA GLN A 307 -14.38 26.98 -7.00
C GLN A 307 -13.31 26.25 -7.80
N LEU A 308 -12.07 26.19 -7.30
CA LEU A 308 -11.00 25.44 -7.95
C LEU A 308 -11.36 23.96 -8.04
N LEU A 309 -11.82 23.34 -6.95
CA LEU A 309 -12.24 21.94 -6.92
C LEU A 309 -13.42 21.69 -7.86
N GLU A 310 -14.43 22.56 -7.86
CA GLU A 310 -15.56 22.51 -8.81
C GLU A 310 -15.10 22.57 -10.27
N HIS A 311 -14.11 23.39 -10.59
CA HIS A 311 -13.55 23.50 -11.94
C HIS A 311 -12.85 22.21 -12.38
N LEU A 312 -12.12 21.56 -11.48
CA LEU A 312 -11.40 20.32 -11.76
C LEU A 312 -12.37 19.17 -12.05
N ASP A 313 -13.38 19.00 -11.19
CA ASP A 313 -14.45 18.02 -11.35
C ASP A 313 -15.25 18.28 -12.65
N ALA A 314 -15.65 19.53 -12.90
CA ALA A 314 -16.41 19.88 -14.11
C ALA A 314 -15.69 19.61 -15.44
N HIS A 315 -14.35 19.50 -15.42
CA HIS A 315 -13.52 19.18 -16.58
C HIS A 315 -12.94 17.76 -16.52
N ASP A 316 -13.34 16.94 -15.54
CA ASP A 316 -12.85 15.57 -15.36
C ASP A 316 -11.31 15.50 -15.30
N ARG A 317 -10.69 16.55 -14.73
CA ARG A 317 -9.24 16.81 -14.75
C ARG A 317 -8.58 16.17 -13.52
N PRO A 318 -7.62 15.23 -13.71
CA PRO A 318 -6.87 14.66 -12.60
C PRO A 318 -6.11 15.72 -11.82
N ALA A 319 -6.25 15.71 -10.49
CA ALA A 319 -5.52 16.63 -9.62
C ALA A 319 -5.12 15.97 -8.30
N THR A 320 -3.84 16.12 -7.97
CA THR A 320 -3.27 15.72 -6.68
C THR A 320 -2.92 16.97 -5.89
N LEU A 321 -3.66 17.22 -4.83
CA LEU A 321 -3.34 18.21 -3.82
C LEU A 321 -2.41 17.56 -2.80
N PHE A 322 -1.44 18.29 -2.28
CA PHE A 322 -0.62 17.79 -1.17
C PHE A 322 -0.42 18.85 -0.10
N VAL A 323 -0.36 18.39 1.14
CA VAL A 323 0.01 19.22 2.28
C VAL A 323 1.53 19.25 2.39
N THR A 324 2.11 20.44 2.48
CA THR A 324 3.56 20.60 2.62
C THR A 324 4.04 20.13 4.00
N PRO A 325 5.19 19.43 4.09
CA PRO A 325 5.83 19.14 5.36
C PRO A 325 6.09 20.41 6.17
N LEU A 326 5.85 20.34 7.47
CA LEU A 326 6.04 21.46 8.41
C LEU A 326 7.01 21.02 9.52
N GLU A 327 7.97 21.89 9.88
CA GLU A 327 8.92 21.55 10.96
C GLU A 327 8.18 21.35 12.29
N ASP A 328 8.37 20.18 12.92
CA ASP A 328 7.67 19.75 14.13
C ASP A 328 7.78 20.79 15.26
N ARG A 329 8.98 21.34 15.50
CA ARG A 329 9.18 22.35 16.55
C ARG A 329 8.42 23.64 16.28
N PHE A 330 8.41 24.11 15.05
CA PHE A 330 7.62 25.27 14.64
C PHE A 330 6.12 25.00 14.82
N ALA A 331 5.63 23.83 14.38
CA ALA A 331 4.24 23.43 14.49
C ALA A 331 3.78 23.38 15.95
N GLU A 332 4.57 22.72 16.81
CA GLU A 332 4.31 22.59 18.24
C GLU A 332 4.28 23.97 18.93
N ALA A 333 5.28 24.82 18.66
CA ALA A 333 5.37 26.15 19.26
C ALA A 333 4.28 27.13 18.79
N THR A 334 3.70 26.91 17.61
CA THR A 334 2.76 27.87 16.98
C THR A 334 1.29 27.51 17.18
N MET A 335 0.93 26.23 17.04
CA MET A 335 -0.45 25.76 17.03
C MET A 335 -0.71 24.60 18.02
N GLY A 336 0.34 23.84 18.36
CA GLY A 336 0.24 22.55 19.04
C GLY A 336 -0.27 21.43 18.11
N GLU A 337 0.20 20.19 18.31
CA GLU A 337 -0.10 19.04 17.43
C GLU A 337 -1.61 18.85 17.17
N SER A 338 -2.43 18.93 18.22
CA SER A 338 -3.89 18.73 18.11
C SER A 338 -4.62 19.79 17.27
N THR A 339 -4.07 21.00 17.14
CA THR A 339 -4.66 22.04 16.30
C THR A 339 -4.26 21.86 14.85
N LEU A 340 -3.03 21.43 14.58
CA LEU A 340 -2.54 21.12 13.24
C LEU A 340 -3.37 20.00 12.61
N GLY A 341 -3.47 18.86 13.30
CA GLY A 341 -4.21 17.69 12.82
C GLY A 341 -5.69 17.97 12.54
N ARG A 342 -6.35 18.76 13.39
CA ARG A 342 -7.74 19.21 13.16
C ARG A 342 -7.90 20.07 11.90
N ARG A 343 -6.91 20.90 11.58
CA ARG A 343 -6.95 21.77 10.39
C ARG A 343 -6.67 20.98 9.11
N TYR A 344 -5.70 20.07 9.13
CA TYR A 344 -5.48 19.13 8.02
C TYR A 344 -6.71 18.27 7.77
N THR A 345 -7.35 17.77 8.83
CA THR A 345 -8.60 17.01 8.71
C THR A 345 -9.71 17.83 8.05
N ALA A 346 -9.89 19.08 8.48
CA ALA A 346 -10.90 19.96 7.91
C ALA A 346 -10.61 20.29 6.43
N LEU A 347 -9.34 20.41 6.04
CA LEU A 347 -8.95 20.57 4.64
C LEU A 347 -9.19 19.28 3.83
N ALA A 348 -8.75 18.13 4.35
CA ALA A 348 -8.93 16.82 3.73
C ALA A 348 -10.39 16.52 3.45
N ARG A 349 -11.25 16.81 4.42
CA ARG A 349 -12.71 16.74 4.25
C ARG A 349 -13.19 17.57 3.07
N LYS A 350 -12.69 18.80 2.89
CA LYS A 350 -13.12 19.64 1.74
C LYS A 350 -12.75 19.06 0.41
N VAL A 351 -11.61 18.39 0.30
CA VAL A 351 -11.24 17.69 -0.94
C VAL A 351 -12.07 16.41 -1.10
N ASN A 352 -12.19 15.61 -0.04
CA ASN A 352 -12.83 14.29 -0.11
C ASN A 352 -14.36 14.35 -0.28
N ASP A 353 -15.03 15.43 0.15
CA ASP A 353 -16.48 15.61 0.02
C ASP A 353 -16.94 15.78 -1.46
N HIS A 354 -16.02 15.96 -2.42
CA HIS A 354 -16.36 16.07 -3.85
C HIS A 354 -16.61 14.71 -4.54
N GLU A 355 -16.32 13.58 -3.89
CA GLU A 355 -16.52 12.20 -4.40
C GLU A 355 -15.96 11.92 -5.82
N ASP A 356 -15.02 12.73 -6.31
CA ASP A 356 -14.34 12.52 -7.59
C ASP A 356 -13.10 11.65 -7.38
N PRO A 357 -13.02 10.43 -7.98
CA PRO A 357 -11.86 9.55 -7.85
C PRO A 357 -10.58 10.11 -8.48
N LYS A 358 -10.67 11.17 -9.27
CA LYS A 358 -9.52 11.85 -9.88
C LYS A 358 -8.96 12.99 -9.03
N LEU A 359 -9.65 13.37 -7.95
CA LEU A 359 -9.18 14.31 -6.95
C LEU A 359 -8.60 13.56 -5.76
N GLN A 360 -7.35 13.86 -5.42
CA GLN A 360 -6.68 13.26 -4.27
C GLN A 360 -6.03 14.34 -3.43
N LEU A 361 -6.21 14.26 -2.10
CA LEU A 361 -5.32 14.92 -1.15
C LEU A 361 -4.32 13.90 -0.60
N VAL A 362 -3.04 14.25 -0.63
CA VAL A 362 -1.95 13.45 -0.10
C VAL A 362 -1.36 14.11 1.15
N ASP A 363 -1.17 13.33 2.20
CA ASP A 363 -0.47 13.76 3.40
C ASP A 363 1.03 13.49 3.30
N LEU A 364 1.82 14.54 3.02
CA LEU A 364 3.28 14.45 2.97
C LEU A 364 3.95 15.04 4.21
N ASP A 365 3.18 15.66 5.12
CA ASP A 365 3.69 16.05 6.44
C ASP A 365 3.87 14.78 7.27
N HIS A 366 5.10 14.31 7.44
CA HIS A 366 5.39 12.99 8.00
C HIS A 366 6.70 12.99 8.80
N PRO A 367 6.85 12.17 9.86
CA PRO A 367 8.06 12.11 10.71
C PRO A 367 9.37 11.76 10.00
N LEU A 368 9.32 11.42 8.71
CA LEU A 368 10.52 11.27 7.88
C LEU A 368 11.20 12.62 7.64
N PHE A 369 10.45 13.71 7.66
CA PHE A 369 10.97 15.07 7.60
C PHE A 369 11.41 15.53 8.99
N VAL A 370 12.61 15.12 9.40
CA VAL A 370 13.22 15.62 10.65
C VAL A 370 13.70 17.07 10.53
N ASP A 371 13.87 17.76 11.66
CA ASP A 371 14.36 19.16 11.76
C ASP A 371 15.56 19.47 10.83
N ALA A 372 16.49 18.52 10.66
CA ALA A 372 17.68 18.70 9.82
C ALA A 372 17.38 18.87 8.32
N HIS A 373 16.19 18.49 7.86
CA HIS A 373 15.75 18.69 6.49
C HIS A 373 15.21 20.09 6.21
N PHE A 374 14.98 20.89 7.25
CA PHE A 374 14.34 22.20 7.15
C PHE A 374 15.37 23.34 7.21
N ILE A 375 15.29 24.28 6.28
CA ILE A 375 16.00 25.56 6.34
C ILE A 375 15.26 26.50 7.28
N ASP A 376 13.93 26.50 7.18
CA ASP A 376 13.00 27.17 8.08
C ASP A 376 11.74 26.31 8.23
N HIS A 377 10.67 26.87 8.80
CA HIS A 377 9.42 26.16 9.06
C HIS A 377 8.87 25.26 7.93
N VAL A 378 9.06 25.60 6.64
CA VAL A 378 8.57 24.79 5.51
C VAL A 378 9.58 24.63 4.37
N HIS A 379 10.57 25.50 4.26
CA HIS A 379 11.56 25.38 3.19
C HIS A 379 12.56 24.29 3.50
N LEU A 380 12.92 23.51 2.49
CA LEU A 380 13.69 22.28 2.64
C LEU A 380 15.13 22.47 2.15
N TRP A 381 16.08 21.92 2.91
CA TRP A 381 17.45 21.68 2.45
C TRP A 381 17.44 20.69 1.27
N PRO A 382 18.52 20.62 0.48
CA PRO A 382 18.67 19.68 -0.65
C PRO A 382 18.18 18.25 -0.38
N ASP A 383 18.51 17.68 0.79
CA ASP A 383 18.10 16.33 1.15
C ASP A 383 16.59 16.21 1.42
N GLY A 384 15.99 17.22 2.07
CA GLY A 384 14.55 17.31 2.29
C GLY A 384 13.78 17.52 0.98
N ALA A 385 14.25 18.41 0.11
CA ALA A 385 13.63 18.65 -1.21
C ALA A 385 13.67 17.41 -2.10
N ARG A 386 14.78 16.66 -2.05
CA ARG A 386 14.90 15.35 -2.71
C ARG A 386 13.93 14.32 -2.11
N LEU A 387 13.81 14.26 -0.79
CA LEU A 387 12.89 13.34 -0.10
C LEU A 387 11.42 13.63 -0.48
N LEU A 388 11.03 14.91 -0.51
CA LEU A 388 9.71 15.34 -0.97
C LEU A 388 9.47 14.97 -2.43
N ALA A 389 10.44 15.21 -3.31
CA ALA A 389 10.33 14.86 -4.73
C ALA A 389 10.12 13.35 -4.97
N ILE A 390 10.84 12.49 -4.24
CA ILE A 390 10.71 11.04 -4.34
C ILE A 390 9.30 10.59 -3.94
N ASN A 391 8.78 11.09 -2.81
CA ASN A 391 7.44 10.73 -2.33
C ASN A 391 6.34 11.32 -3.23
N LEU A 392 6.49 12.54 -3.74
CA LEU A 392 5.56 13.09 -4.72
C LEU A 392 5.49 12.25 -5.99
N LEU A 393 6.64 11.91 -6.58
CA LEU A 393 6.67 11.03 -7.77
C LEU A 393 5.98 9.69 -7.49
N HIS A 394 6.21 9.12 -6.31
CA HIS A 394 5.59 7.87 -5.92
C HIS A 394 4.06 7.95 -5.84
N GLU A 395 3.54 8.97 -5.14
CA GLU A 395 2.09 9.19 -4.99
C GLU A 395 1.41 9.55 -6.33
N LEU A 396 2.13 10.19 -7.25
CA LEU A 396 1.69 10.46 -8.63
C LEU A 396 1.75 9.22 -9.55
N ASN A 397 2.12 8.07 -8.99
CA ASN A 397 2.31 6.82 -9.70
C ASN A 397 3.30 6.96 -10.87
N LEU A 398 4.38 7.71 -10.66
CA LEU A 398 5.46 7.91 -11.64
C LEU A 398 6.68 7.04 -11.29
N PRO A 399 7.29 6.37 -12.28
CA PRO A 399 8.44 5.52 -12.04
C PRO A 399 9.69 6.32 -11.67
N LEU A 400 10.42 5.82 -10.67
CA LEU A 400 11.68 6.39 -10.18
C LEU A 400 12.89 5.84 -10.95
N ALA A 401 13.86 6.70 -11.23
CA ALA A 401 15.11 6.36 -11.93
C ALA A 401 15.92 5.31 -11.16
N GLN A 402 15.90 5.39 -9.83
CA GLN A 402 16.57 4.49 -8.91
C GLN A 402 15.62 4.02 -7.82
N ARG A 403 15.89 2.84 -7.28
CA ARG A 403 15.16 2.33 -6.13
C ARG A 403 15.49 3.17 -4.88
N PRO A 404 14.49 3.79 -4.23
CA PRO A 404 14.70 4.48 -2.96
C PRO A 404 14.94 3.47 -1.82
N PHE A 405 15.60 3.92 -0.75
CA PHE A 405 15.61 3.17 0.50
C PHE A 405 14.20 3.18 1.11
N GLU A 406 13.80 2.10 1.77
CA GLU A 406 12.49 2.03 2.42
C GLU A 406 12.29 3.14 3.47
N ALA A 407 13.35 3.50 4.20
CA ALA A 407 13.36 4.60 5.16
C ALA A 407 13.19 6.00 4.52
N MET A 408 13.11 6.09 3.19
CA MET A 408 12.80 7.34 2.48
C MET A 408 11.33 7.41 2.04
N MET A 409 10.55 6.35 2.24
CA MET A 409 9.20 6.23 1.71
C MET A 409 8.18 6.41 2.82
N ILE A 410 7.31 7.42 2.68
CA ILE A 410 6.16 7.66 3.56
C ILE A 410 5.17 6.51 3.43
N HIS A 411 4.95 6.06 2.19
CA HIS A 411 4.10 4.93 1.84
C HIS A 411 4.95 3.93 1.05
N PRO A 412 5.50 2.89 1.70
CA PRO A 412 6.34 1.92 1.00
C PRO A 412 5.50 0.98 0.12
N GLU A 413 6.13 0.47 -0.96
CA GLU A 413 5.61 -0.60 -1.79
C GLU A 413 5.27 -1.84 -0.96
N GLY A 414 4.05 -2.33 -1.14
CA GLY A 414 3.55 -3.51 -0.47
C GLY A 414 2.05 -3.43 -0.24
N HIS A 415 1.44 -4.60 -0.19
CA HIS A 415 -0.01 -4.69 -0.11
C HIS A 415 -0.54 -4.64 1.33
N ASP A 416 0.31 -4.97 2.30
CA ASP A 416 0.00 -4.78 3.71
C ASP A 416 0.37 -3.35 4.10
N ARG A 417 -0.48 -2.68 4.88
CA ARG A 417 -0.23 -1.30 5.30
C ARG A 417 -0.46 -1.12 6.80
N SER A 418 0.47 -0.40 7.42
CA SER A 418 0.17 0.29 8.69
C SER A 418 -0.57 1.57 8.33
N LEU A 419 -1.83 1.65 8.70
CA LEU A 419 -2.67 2.83 8.42
C LEU A 419 -2.47 3.87 9.54
N VAL A 420 -2.67 3.45 10.78
CA VAL A 420 -2.39 4.26 11.98
C VAL A 420 -1.33 3.53 12.80
N HIS A 421 -0.31 4.24 13.28
CA HIS A 421 0.80 3.62 14.01
C HIS A 421 1.38 4.53 15.11
N ARG A 422 0.71 4.54 16.27
CA ARG A 422 1.12 5.25 17.49
C ARG A 422 1.01 4.34 18.70
N VAL A 423 2.05 4.33 19.54
CA VAL A 423 2.03 3.58 20.81
C VAL A 423 1.15 4.30 21.84
N SER A 424 1.05 5.64 21.75
CA SER A 424 0.18 6.45 22.61
C SER A 424 -1.31 6.16 22.35
N THR A 425 -2.12 6.43 23.37
CA THR A 425 -3.58 6.41 23.28
C THR A 425 -4.10 7.77 23.72
N GLY A 426 -5.15 8.26 23.07
CA GLY A 426 -5.60 9.63 23.23
C GLY A 426 -6.64 9.98 22.19
N TYR A 427 -6.82 11.28 21.95
CA TYR A 427 -7.68 11.78 20.87
C TYR A 427 -6.85 12.75 20.05
N ASN A 428 -6.60 12.40 18.79
CA ASN A 428 -6.07 13.31 17.80
C ASN A 428 -6.64 12.97 16.42
N GLU A 429 -6.79 13.99 15.58
CA GLU A 429 -7.18 13.87 14.17
C GLU A 429 -6.00 14.27 13.28
N GLY A 430 -6.13 14.11 11.96
CA GLY A 430 -5.13 14.55 11.00
C GLY A 430 -4.63 13.40 10.12
N GLY A 431 -3.36 13.49 9.74
CA GLY A 431 -2.65 12.40 9.08
C GLY A 431 -2.78 11.11 9.88
N ALA A 432 -2.85 9.97 9.19
CA ALA A 432 -3.08 8.70 9.85
C ALA A 432 -1.96 8.32 10.84
N TRP A 433 -0.75 8.85 10.65
CA TRP A 433 0.37 8.73 11.60
C TRP A 433 0.26 9.67 12.83
N GLN A 434 -0.52 10.75 12.75
CA GLN A 434 -0.79 11.71 13.84
C GLN A 434 -1.97 11.28 14.71
N ALA A 435 -2.89 10.48 14.15
CA ALA A 435 -4.13 10.10 14.78
C ALA A 435 -3.91 9.27 16.05
N GLU A 436 -4.67 9.61 17.10
CA GLU A 436 -4.71 8.84 18.34
C GLU A 436 -6.13 8.35 18.59
N LEU A 437 -6.21 7.11 19.06
CA LEU A 437 -7.43 6.40 19.41
C LEU A 437 -7.38 6.01 20.89
N ARG A 438 -8.55 5.77 21.49
CA ARG A 438 -8.65 5.36 22.89
C ARG A 438 -9.62 4.20 23.06
N LYS A 439 -9.06 3.02 23.32
CA LYS A 439 -9.79 1.75 23.48
C LYS A 439 -10.85 1.53 22.40
N PRO A 440 -10.50 1.57 21.11
CA PRO A 440 -11.47 1.29 20.06
C PRO A 440 -12.03 -0.13 20.20
N GLU A 441 -13.35 -0.27 20.14
CA GLU A 441 -14.10 -1.54 20.27
C GLU A 441 -15.01 -1.77 19.07
N GLY A 442 -14.43 -1.74 17.87
CA GLY A 442 -15.11 -2.13 16.64
C GLY A 442 -14.54 -1.45 15.41
N VAL A 443 -14.61 -2.15 14.29
CA VAL A 443 -14.25 -1.65 12.96
C VAL A 443 -15.20 -2.23 11.93
N ALA A 444 -15.54 -1.42 10.93
CA ALA A 444 -16.32 -1.79 9.77
C ALA A 444 -15.52 -1.44 8.51
N VAL A 445 -15.72 -2.22 7.45
CA VAL A 445 -15.08 -1.98 6.16
C VAL A 445 -16.07 -2.28 5.04
N SER A 446 -16.05 -1.47 3.98
CA SER A 446 -16.84 -1.73 2.77
C SER A 446 -16.34 -2.98 2.05
N ALA A 447 -17.16 -3.58 1.18
CA ALA A 447 -16.80 -4.82 0.48
C ALA A 447 -15.52 -4.66 -0.37
N ASP A 448 -15.36 -3.52 -1.03
CA ASP A 448 -14.20 -3.13 -1.83
C ASP A 448 -12.98 -2.69 -0.99
N GLY A 449 -13.18 -2.53 0.32
CA GLY A 449 -12.15 -2.09 1.25
C GLY A 449 -11.73 -0.63 1.11
N THR A 450 -12.51 0.24 0.44
CA THR A 450 -12.17 1.67 0.28
C THR A 450 -12.59 2.53 1.47
N ARG A 451 -13.64 2.13 2.20
CA ARG A 451 -14.17 2.82 3.37
C ARG A 451 -13.92 2.03 4.64
N VAL A 452 -13.29 2.65 5.64
CA VAL A 452 -13.02 2.03 6.95
C VAL A 452 -13.54 2.93 8.05
N VAL A 453 -14.45 2.40 8.87
CA VAL A 453 -15.03 3.11 10.02
C VAL A 453 -14.62 2.44 11.32
N VAL A 454 -14.19 3.22 12.29
CA VAL A 454 -13.70 2.76 13.59
C VAL A 454 -14.56 3.37 14.69
N ALA A 455 -14.98 2.54 15.63
CA ALA A 455 -15.60 3.01 16.86
C ALA A 455 -14.51 3.34 17.89
N ASP A 456 -14.21 4.64 18.04
CA ASP A 456 -13.22 5.14 18.99
C ASP A 456 -13.86 5.34 20.36
N THR A 457 -14.12 4.20 21.01
CA THR A 457 -15.09 4.04 22.09
C THR A 457 -14.86 4.98 23.27
N GLN A 458 -13.65 5.08 23.81
CA GLN A 458 -13.39 5.95 24.97
C GLN A 458 -13.12 7.41 24.59
N ASN A 459 -13.14 7.73 23.30
CA ASN A 459 -13.24 9.10 22.84
C ASN A 459 -14.69 9.48 22.49
N HIS A 460 -15.63 8.53 22.56
CA HIS A 460 -17.05 8.75 22.32
C HIS A 460 -17.38 9.27 20.90
N VAL A 461 -16.62 8.79 19.91
CA VAL A 461 -16.75 9.21 18.50
C VAL A 461 -16.65 8.03 17.55
N LEU A 462 -17.27 8.16 16.37
CA LEU A 462 -16.98 7.33 15.21
C LEU A 462 -15.94 8.04 14.34
N ARG A 463 -14.94 7.28 13.88
CA ARG A 463 -13.83 7.76 13.04
C ARG A 463 -13.89 7.09 11.67
N GLU A 464 -13.49 7.79 10.63
CA GLU A 464 -13.34 7.24 9.28
C GLU A 464 -11.94 7.51 8.74
N LEU A 465 -11.38 6.52 8.03
CA LEU A 465 -10.17 6.69 7.24
C LEU A 465 -10.56 7.13 5.83
N ARG A 466 -10.05 8.28 5.40
CA ARG A 466 -10.38 8.93 4.11
C ARG A 466 -9.13 9.15 3.26
N GLY A 467 -9.32 9.51 1.98
CA GLY A 467 -8.24 9.89 1.06
C GLY A 467 -7.19 8.80 0.92
N ASN A 468 -7.56 7.64 0.39
CA ASN A 468 -6.68 6.46 0.32
C ASN A 468 -6.10 6.02 1.68
N MET A 469 -6.91 6.21 2.73
CA MET A 469 -6.62 5.88 4.13
C MET A 469 -5.50 6.72 4.76
N GLN A 470 -5.19 7.90 4.21
CA GLN A 470 -4.13 8.78 4.69
C GLN A 470 -4.58 9.74 5.80
N PHE A 471 -5.89 9.97 5.95
CA PHE A 471 -6.45 10.87 6.98
C PHE A 471 -7.44 10.15 7.88
N VAL A 472 -7.44 10.49 9.18
CA VAL A 472 -8.41 9.98 10.16
C VAL A 472 -9.26 11.12 10.70
N GLU A 473 -10.56 11.09 10.39
CA GLU A 473 -11.49 12.14 10.80
C GLU A 473 -12.64 11.62 11.67
N THR A 474 -13.21 12.50 12.48
CA THR A 474 -14.47 12.24 13.19
C THR A 474 -15.66 12.41 12.26
N ILE A 475 -16.46 11.36 12.11
CA ILE A 475 -17.70 11.37 11.33
C ILE A 475 -18.95 11.50 12.20
N ALA A 476 -18.88 11.11 13.48
CA ALA A 476 -19.98 11.30 14.43
C ALA A 476 -19.52 11.40 15.89
N GLY A 477 -20.28 12.14 16.68
CA GLY A 477 -20.05 12.33 18.11
C GLY A 477 -19.17 13.53 18.43
N ARG A 478 -19.02 13.81 19.73
CA ARG A 478 -18.19 14.88 20.24
C ARG A 478 -17.16 14.33 21.23
N PRO A 479 -15.85 14.53 20.97
CA PRO A 479 -14.83 13.98 21.83
C PRO A 479 -14.91 14.57 23.24
N ARG A 480 -14.83 13.71 24.26
CA ARG A 480 -14.88 14.06 25.70
C ARG A 480 -16.23 14.62 26.19
N GLU A 481 -17.28 14.58 25.38
CA GLU A 481 -18.63 15.01 25.75
C GLU A 481 -19.61 13.82 25.65
N PRO A 482 -19.50 12.79 26.51
CA PRO A 482 -20.37 11.62 26.44
C PRO A 482 -21.82 12.00 26.76
N ASP A 483 -22.72 11.79 25.81
CA ASP A 483 -24.18 11.85 25.96
C ASP A 483 -24.85 11.07 24.82
N GLN A 484 -26.13 10.76 24.91
CA GLN A 484 -26.88 10.02 23.86
C GLN A 484 -27.89 10.95 23.18
N ILE A 485 -27.36 11.92 22.41
CA ILE A 485 -28.16 12.93 21.72
C ILE A 485 -28.17 12.63 20.22
N ASP A 486 -29.35 12.49 19.62
CA ASP A 486 -29.55 12.42 18.18
C ASP A 486 -29.41 13.80 17.55
N GLY A 487 -28.94 13.87 16.30
CA GLY A 487 -28.68 15.15 15.66
C GLY A 487 -27.74 15.05 14.46
N TRP A 488 -27.38 16.22 13.92
CA TRP A 488 -26.31 16.31 12.91
C TRP A 488 -25.02 15.75 13.49
N ALA A 489 -24.42 14.78 12.80
CA ALA A 489 -23.48 13.82 13.35
C ALA A 489 -22.27 14.45 14.05
N ARG A 490 -21.76 15.55 13.50
CA ARG A 490 -20.56 16.26 13.99
C ARG A 490 -20.87 17.55 14.76
N VAL A 491 -22.15 17.95 14.79
CA VAL A 491 -22.60 19.20 15.39
C VAL A 491 -23.43 18.92 16.61
N ASP A 492 -24.56 18.24 16.47
CA ASP A 492 -25.53 18.08 17.56
C ASP A 492 -25.47 16.69 18.21
N ALA A 493 -24.98 15.68 17.49
CA ALA A 493 -24.96 14.33 18.00
C ALA A 493 -23.87 14.12 19.05
N HIS A 494 -24.26 13.50 20.16
CA HIS A 494 -23.34 12.97 21.17
C HIS A 494 -23.48 11.46 21.19
N LEU A 495 -22.36 10.76 21.41
CA LEU A 495 -22.33 9.31 21.58
C LEU A 495 -21.80 8.97 22.97
N VAL A 496 -22.08 7.77 23.46
CA VAL A 496 -21.52 7.24 24.72
C VAL A 496 -20.94 5.86 24.45
N GLU A 497 -19.63 5.82 24.28
CA GLU A 497 -18.90 4.56 24.09
C GLU A 497 -19.45 3.76 22.88
N PRO A 498 -19.38 4.33 21.66
CA PRO A 498 -19.83 3.64 20.47
C PRO A 498 -18.99 2.36 20.24
N ARG A 499 -19.61 1.33 19.69
CA ARG A 499 -19.03 -0.02 19.47
C ARG A 499 -19.63 -0.70 18.24
N GLU A 500 -18.92 -1.71 17.74
CA GLU A 500 -19.39 -2.63 16.70
C GLU A 500 -20.07 -1.89 15.52
N PRO A 501 -19.35 -0.97 14.85
CA PRO A 501 -19.88 -0.33 13.66
C PRO A 501 -20.04 -1.39 12.56
N GLU A 502 -21.08 -1.25 11.73
CA GLU A 502 -21.37 -2.09 10.57
C GLU A 502 -21.89 -1.22 9.44
N LEU A 503 -21.44 -1.49 8.21
CA LEU A 503 -21.84 -0.74 7.02
C LEU A 503 -22.99 -1.43 6.29
N ARG A 504 -24.02 -0.65 5.92
CA ARG A 504 -25.10 -1.07 5.03
C ARG A 504 -25.26 0.00 3.95
N GLY A 505 -24.57 -0.19 2.82
CA GLY A 505 -24.38 0.91 1.86
C GLY A 505 -23.62 2.05 2.53
N ASP A 506 -24.16 3.27 2.46
CA ASP A 506 -23.56 4.46 3.08
C ASP A 506 -23.88 4.59 4.57
N GLU A 507 -24.92 3.89 5.05
CA GLU A 507 -25.32 3.89 6.45
C GLU A 507 -24.26 3.23 7.35
N VAL A 508 -23.96 3.86 8.49
CA VAL A 508 -23.15 3.26 9.57
C VAL A 508 -24.05 2.94 10.76
N TRP A 509 -24.25 1.66 11.02
CA TRP A 509 -24.99 1.14 12.16
C TRP A 509 -24.04 0.84 13.30
N PHE A 510 -24.39 1.18 14.54
CA PHE A 510 -23.50 0.96 15.68
C PHE A 510 -24.26 0.80 16.99
N ILE A 511 -23.59 0.21 17.97
CA ILE A 511 -24.06 0.08 19.35
C ILE A 511 -23.56 1.28 20.14
N ASP A 512 -24.42 1.85 20.98
CA ASP A 512 -24.11 3.02 21.80
C ASP A 512 -24.68 2.88 23.22
N GLY A 513 -24.05 3.55 24.19
CA GLY A 513 -24.42 3.53 25.61
C GLY A 513 -23.44 2.77 26.50
N GLU A 514 -23.36 3.18 27.78
CA GLU A 514 -22.50 2.54 28.79
C GLU A 514 -22.88 1.07 29.02
N GLN A 515 -24.18 0.74 28.90
CA GLN A 515 -24.70 -0.62 29.03
C GLN A 515 -24.96 -1.28 27.68
N ARG A 516 -24.51 -0.66 26.58
CA ARG A 516 -24.73 -1.13 25.21
C ARG A 516 -26.22 -1.23 24.87
N GLU A 517 -27.04 -0.32 25.38
CA GLU A 517 -28.48 -0.42 25.38
C GLU A 517 -29.16 0.19 24.14
N GLN A 518 -28.42 0.88 23.28
CA GLN A 518 -28.96 1.51 22.06
C GLN A 518 -28.30 0.99 20.77
N VAL A 519 -29.12 0.90 19.73
CA VAL A 519 -28.67 0.75 18.33
C VAL A 519 -28.99 2.05 17.62
N ARG A 520 -27.97 2.64 17.02
CA ARG A 520 -28.05 3.94 16.34
C ARG A 520 -27.51 3.78 14.92
N VAL A 521 -27.93 4.70 14.06
CA VAL A 521 -27.45 4.76 12.67
C VAL A 521 -27.04 6.19 12.34
N LEU A 522 -25.90 6.30 11.69
CA LEU A 522 -25.45 7.49 10.97
C LEU A 522 -25.82 7.30 9.50
N ASP A 523 -26.66 8.21 9.00
CA ASP A 523 -27.17 8.22 7.63
C ASP A 523 -27.33 9.68 7.20
N ASP A 524 -26.81 10.03 6.02
CA ASP A 524 -26.81 11.41 5.48
C ASP A 524 -26.39 12.48 6.52
N ASP A 525 -25.22 12.25 7.14
CA ASP A 525 -24.63 13.14 8.16
C ASP A 525 -25.52 13.38 9.40
N TRP A 526 -26.51 12.51 9.63
CA TRP A 526 -27.43 12.57 10.76
C TRP A 526 -27.39 11.28 11.58
N VAL A 527 -27.20 11.41 12.89
CA VAL A 527 -27.26 10.29 13.84
C VAL A 527 -28.67 10.21 14.43
N ARG A 528 -29.28 9.03 14.33
CA ARG A 528 -30.57 8.73 14.95
C ARG A 528 -30.57 7.42 15.73
N THR A 529 -31.29 7.43 16.84
CA THR A 529 -31.60 6.23 17.62
C THR A 529 -32.68 5.45 16.90
N VAL A 530 -32.39 4.20 16.55
CA VAL A 530 -33.29 3.39 15.74
C VAL A 530 -34.41 2.86 16.63
N ARG A 531 -35.65 2.98 16.16
CA ARG A 531 -36.83 2.41 16.81
C ARG A 531 -37.52 1.45 15.86
N TRP A 532 -37.97 0.33 16.40
CA TRP A 532 -38.68 -0.71 15.64
C TRP A 532 -39.80 -1.31 16.48
N SER A 533 -40.67 -2.05 15.80
CA SER A 533 -41.66 -2.90 16.47
C SER A 533 -41.14 -4.33 16.58
N GLY A 534 -41.47 -5.03 17.67
CA GLY A 534 -40.98 -6.40 17.95
C GLY A 534 -40.04 -6.47 19.16
N PRO A 535 -39.30 -7.58 19.33
CA PRO A 535 -38.38 -7.76 20.45
C PRO A 535 -37.18 -6.82 20.39
N SER A 536 -36.63 -6.50 21.55
CA SER A 536 -35.38 -5.75 21.75
C SER A 536 -34.48 -6.45 22.78
N CYS A 537 -33.22 -6.00 22.87
CA CYS A 537 -32.26 -6.44 23.88
C CYS A 537 -32.17 -5.41 25.01
N ALA A 538 -31.84 -5.88 26.22
CA ALA A 538 -31.41 -4.99 27.31
C ALA A 538 -30.00 -4.42 27.06
N SER A 539 -29.14 -5.24 26.44
CA SER A 539 -27.82 -4.85 25.93
C SER A 539 -27.53 -5.59 24.63
N TYR A 540 -26.90 -4.90 23.68
CA TYR A 540 -26.45 -5.43 22.40
C TYR A 540 -24.96 -5.74 22.48
N LEU A 541 -24.55 -6.94 22.06
CA LEU A 541 -23.16 -7.35 22.07
C LEU A 541 -22.48 -7.10 20.73
N ARG A 542 -23.16 -7.40 19.61
CA ARG A 542 -22.64 -7.30 18.23
C ARG A 542 -23.73 -7.03 17.21
N LEU A 543 -23.33 -6.40 16.11
CA LEU A 543 -24.15 -6.16 14.92
C LEU A 543 -23.52 -6.84 13.70
N ARG A 544 -24.34 -7.24 12.72
CA ARG A 544 -23.89 -7.61 11.36
C ARG A 544 -24.87 -7.12 10.32
N ALA A 545 -24.39 -6.42 9.29
CA ALA A 545 -25.19 -6.06 8.13
C ALA A 545 -25.08 -7.16 7.06
N ARG A 546 -26.10 -8.02 6.96
CA ARG A 546 -26.13 -9.21 6.09
C ARG A 546 -27.55 -9.53 5.63
N ALA A 547 -27.67 -10.11 4.43
CA ALA A 547 -28.96 -10.52 3.85
C ALA A 547 -30.02 -9.40 3.87
N GLY A 548 -29.60 -8.17 3.55
CA GLY A 548 -30.49 -6.99 3.48
C GLY A 548 -30.93 -6.37 4.81
N GLY A 549 -30.64 -7.01 5.96
CA GLY A 549 -31.04 -6.54 7.29
C GLY A 549 -29.88 -6.38 8.27
N ILE A 550 -30.22 -5.99 9.52
CA ILE A 550 -29.27 -5.87 10.62
C ILE A 550 -29.53 -6.98 11.63
N TRP A 551 -28.54 -7.86 11.79
CA TRP A 551 -28.54 -8.91 12.78
C TRP A 551 -27.94 -8.40 14.08
N MET A 552 -28.52 -8.79 15.21
CA MET A 552 -28.17 -8.26 16.53
C MET A 552 -28.06 -9.38 17.55
N LEU A 553 -26.91 -9.51 18.19
CA LEU A 553 -26.71 -10.43 19.31
C LEU A 553 -27.01 -9.71 20.63
N CYS A 554 -27.99 -10.18 21.38
CA CYS A 554 -28.31 -9.68 22.72
C CYS A 554 -27.36 -10.23 23.79
N GLY A 555 -27.17 -9.48 24.87
CA GLY A 555 -26.42 -9.92 26.07
C GLY A 555 -27.02 -11.13 26.80
N ASP A 556 -28.27 -11.47 26.53
CA ASP A 556 -28.95 -12.67 27.04
C ASP A 556 -28.83 -13.89 26.10
N GLY A 557 -28.05 -13.75 25.02
CA GLY A 557 -27.79 -14.80 24.03
C GLY A 557 -28.85 -14.95 22.94
N ARG A 558 -29.88 -14.08 22.91
CA ARG A 558 -30.83 -14.07 21.78
C ARG A 558 -30.21 -13.42 20.53
N LEU A 559 -30.50 -13.98 19.37
CA LEU A 559 -30.21 -13.38 18.08
C LEU A 559 -31.51 -12.78 17.51
N LEU A 560 -31.45 -11.51 17.14
CA LEU A 560 -32.54 -10.77 16.52
C LEU A 560 -32.16 -10.38 15.09
N LEU A 561 -33.15 -10.33 14.20
CA LEU A 561 -33.01 -9.74 12.87
C LEU A 561 -33.94 -8.54 12.76
N LEU A 562 -33.38 -7.39 12.44
CA LEU A 562 -34.10 -6.17 12.09
C LEU A 562 -34.23 -6.07 10.56
N ASP A 563 -35.47 -6.10 10.10
CA ASP A 563 -35.83 -5.55 8.80
C ASP A 563 -35.81 -4.02 8.91
N VAL A 564 -34.83 -3.42 8.25
CA VAL A 564 -34.62 -1.98 8.29
C VAL A 564 -35.71 -1.24 7.52
N ASP A 565 -36.14 -1.79 6.37
CA ASP A 565 -37.08 -1.14 5.45
C ASP A 565 -38.49 -1.10 6.04
N HIS A 566 -38.85 -2.11 6.84
CA HIS A 566 -40.14 -2.20 7.51
C HIS A 566 -40.11 -1.79 9.00
N HIS A 567 -38.94 -1.43 9.55
CA HIS A 567 -38.74 -1.12 10.97
C HIS A 567 -39.34 -2.18 11.92
N ARG A 568 -39.08 -3.45 11.62
CA ARG A 568 -39.59 -4.61 12.36
C ARG A 568 -38.45 -5.52 12.74
N ALA A 569 -38.32 -5.81 14.03
CA ALA A 569 -37.43 -6.86 14.49
C ALA A 569 -38.22 -8.14 14.79
N ARG A 570 -37.53 -9.26 14.69
CA ARG A 570 -38.01 -10.57 15.18
C ARG A 570 -36.86 -11.34 15.79
N ALA A 571 -37.18 -12.24 16.72
CA ALA A 571 -36.21 -13.19 17.24
C ALA A 571 -36.02 -14.32 16.22
N VAL A 572 -34.77 -14.67 15.94
CA VAL A 572 -34.42 -15.76 15.03
C VAL A 572 -33.84 -16.97 15.78
N SER A 573 -33.55 -16.82 17.07
CA SER A 573 -33.25 -17.89 18.03
C SER A 573 -34.41 -18.09 19.03
N GLU A 574 -34.87 -19.33 19.23
CA GLU A 574 -36.01 -19.63 20.13
C GLU A 574 -35.63 -19.82 21.62
N VAL A 575 -34.35 -20.09 21.93
CA VAL A 575 -33.87 -20.38 23.30
C VAL A 575 -32.50 -19.73 23.53
N SER A 576 -32.24 -19.27 24.76
CA SER A 576 -30.89 -18.88 25.21
C SER A 576 -29.98 -20.11 25.12
N MET A 577 -29.07 -20.11 24.14
CA MET A 577 -28.02 -21.13 24.04
C MET A 577 -26.96 -20.88 25.14
N SER A 578 -25.97 -21.79 25.28
CA SER A 578 -24.75 -21.44 26.05
C SER A 578 -24.28 -20.05 25.60
N PRO A 579 -23.83 -19.16 26.51
CA PRO A 579 -23.75 -17.73 26.22
C PRO A 579 -22.97 -17.48 24.93
N LEU A 580 -23.68 -16.95 23.93
CA LEU A 580 -23.12 -16.66 22.61
C LEU A 580 -22.19 -15.46 22.72
N VAL A 581 -21.02 -15.56 22.09
CA VAL A 581 -19.96 -14.54 22.18
C VAL A 581 -19.64 -13.88 20.84
N ALA A 582 -19.92 -14.56 19.72
CA ALA A 582 -19.67 -14.05 18.37
C ALA A 582 -20.62 -14.68 17.35
N PHE A 583 -20.86 -13.97 16.25
CA PHE A 583 -21.61 -14.49 15.12
C PHE A 583 -21.24 -13.79 13.81
N ASP A 584 -21.53 -14.46 12.70
CA ASP A 584 -21.61 -13.84 11.38
C ASP A 584 -22.62 -14.62 10.52
N VAL A 585 -23.04 -14.02 9.42
CA VAL A 585 -24.00 -14.59 8.48
C VAL A 585 -23.37 -14.61 7.10
N GLY A 586 -23.23 -15.82 6.55
CA GLY A 586 -22.82 -16.03 5.16
C GLY A 586 -24.03 -16.04 4.22
N PRO A 587 -23.82 -16.35 2.93
CA PRO A 587 -24.89 -16.33 1.93
C PRO A 587 -25.93 -17.44 2.14
N THR A 588 -25.55 -18.56 2.74
CA THR A 588 -26.40 -19.77 2.87
C THR A 588 -26.64 -20.20 4.30
N ALA A 589 -25.88 -19.69 5.28
CA ALA A 589 -26.03 -20.07 6.68
C ALA A 589 -25.63 -18.93 7.64
N ALA A 590 -26.19 -18.97 8.84
CA ALA A 590 -25.73 -18.21 9.99
C ALA A 590 -24.81 -19.07 10.87
N TYR A 591 -23.78 -18.45 11.45
CA TYR A 591 -22.75 -19.09 12.24
C TYR A 591 -22.61 -18.45 13.61
N LEU A 592 -22.56 -19.25 14.67
CA LEU A 592 -22.48 -18.80 16.05
C LEU A 592 -21.31 -19.44 16.78
N GLY A 593 -20.57 -18.62 17.54
CA GLY A 593 -19.59 -19.08 18.52
C GLY A 593 -20.13 -18.89 19.94
N ASP A 594 -20.02 -19.92 20.78
CA ASP A 594 -20.38 -19.83 22.20
C ASP A 594 -19.17 -19.68 23.12
N ALA A 595 -19.43 -19.38 24.39
CA ALA A 595 -18.39 -19.17 25.41
C ALA A 595 -17.55 -20.43 25.71
N ASP A 596 -18.01 -21.62 25.31
CA ASP A 596 -17.28 -22.87 25.44
C ASP A 596 -16.37 -23.13 24.22
N GLY A 597 -16.33 -22.19 23.27
CA GLY A 597 -15.55 -22.28 22.04
C GLY A 597 -16.17 -23.19 20.97
N ARG A 598 -17.45 -23.57 21.10
CA ARG A 598 -18.14 -24.38 20.10
C ARG A 598 -18.69 -23.53 18.97
N LEU A 599 -18.79 -24.11 17.78
CA LEU A 599 -19.38 -23.46 16.60
C LEU A 599 -20.66 -24.16 16.16
N TRP A 600 -21.68 -23.36 15.94
CA TRP A 600 -23.00 -23.79 15.49
C TRP A 600 -23.31 -23.15 14.13
N GLN A 601 -23.90 -23.93 13.23
CA GLN A 601 -24.35 -23.48 11.92
C GLN A 601 -25.86 -23.65 11.82
N ARG A 602 -26.50 -22.78 11.05
CA ARG A 602 -27.93 -22.92 10.70
C ARG A 602 -28.21 -22.38 9.31
N GLU A 603 -28.81 -23.21 8.48
CA GLU A 603 -29.17 -22.87 7.09
C GLU A 603 -30.14 -21.67 7.04
N LEU A 604 -29.91 -20.78 6.06
CA LEU A 604 -30.81 -19.71 5.66
C LEU A 604 -31.79 -20.25 4.61
N VAL A 605 -33.08 -20.23 4.92
CA VAL A 605 -34.17 -20.69 4.05
C VAL A 605 -34.97 -19.47 3.59
N ASN A 606 -35.37 -19.39 2.32
CA ASN A 606 -36.14 -18.26 1.76
C ASN A 606 -35.49 -16.88 2.02
N ALA A 607 -34.18 -16.78 1.82
CA ALA A 607 -33.35 -15.63 2.19
C ALA A 607 -33.44 -14.40 1.25
N ASP A 608 -34.44 -14.34 0.37
CA ASP A 608 -34.60 -13.24 -0.61
C ASP A 608 -34.83 -11.88 0.08
N THR A 609 -35.52 -11.89 1.22
CA THR A 609 -35.80 -10.70 2.02
C THR A 609 -35.69 -11.00 3.52
N PRO A 610 -35.42 -10.00 4.38
CA PRO A 610 -35.42 -10.19 5.84
C PRO A 610 -36.74 -10.74 6.42
N GLU A 611 -37.88 -10.41 5.80
CA GLU A 611 -39.21 -10.91 6.19
C GLU A 611 -39.41 -12.38 5.83
N SER A 612 -39.02 -12.79 4.62
CA SER A 612 -39.18 -14.17 4.16
C SER A 612 -38.16 -15.13 4.75
N LEU A 613 -37.05 -14.61 5.29
CA LEU A 613 -35.96 -15.42 5.80
C LEU A 613 -36.42 -16.32 6.96
N GLU A 614 -36.24 -17.62 6.78
CA GLU A 614 -36.42 -18.63 7.80
C GLU A 614 -35.05 -19.23 8.15
N LEU A 615 -34.90 -19.71 9.38
CA LEU A 615 -33.70 -20.42 9.80
C LEU A 615 -34.04 -21.89 10.01
N GLY A 616 -33.21 -22.79 9.46
CA GLY A 616 -33.36 -24.25 9.53
C GLY A 616 -33.18 -24.83 10.94
N THR A 617 -32.44 -25.93 11.10
CA THR A 617 -32.05 -26.46 12.42
C THR A 617 -30.64 -26.03 12.79
N TRP A 618 -30.35 -25.88 14.09
CA TRP A 618 -28.98 -25.65 14.55
C TRP A 618 -28.19 -26.95 14.53
N ASP A 619 -27.09 -26.95 13.80
CA ASP A 619 -26.15 -28.04 13.71
C ASP A 619 -24.84 -27.65 14.41
N LEU A 620 -24.36 -28.52 15.31
CA LEU A 620 -23.09 -28.34 15.98
C LEU A 620 -21.95 -28.78 15.03
N VAL A 621 -21.26 -27.83 14.43
CA VAL A 621 -20.21 -28.09 13.43
C VAL A 621 -18.82 -28.23 14.05
N PHE A 622 -18.55 -27.55 15.17
CA PHE A 622 -17.30 -27.68 15.91
C PHE A 622 -17.57 -27.88 17.40
N ARG A 623 -17.12 -29.01 17.94
CA ARG A 623 -17.40 -29.42 19.32
C ARG A 623 -16.38 -28.90 20.35
N ASN A 624 -15.23 -28.40 19.89
CA ASN A 624 -14.13 -27.94 20.73
C ASN A 624 -13.59 -28.99 21.72
N VAL A 625 -13.35 -30.21 21.22
CA VAL A 625 -12.96 -31.37 22.05
C VAL A 625 -11.45 -31.64 22.09
N GLY A 626 -10.66 -30.91 21.30
CA GLY A 626 -9.20 -31.10 21.27
C GLY A 626 -8.54 -30.84 22.63
N GLU A 627 -7.38 -31.46 22.84
CA GLU A 627 -6.61 -31.30 24.08
C GLU A 627 -5.71 -30.06 24.03
N ASP A 628 -5.20 -29.72 22.84
CA ASP A 628 -4.20 -28.68 22.64
C ASP A 628 -4.77 -27.38 22.05
N LEU A 629 -4.29 -26.24 22.55
CA LEU A 629 -4.57 -24.93 21.94
C LEU A 629 -3.79 -24.74 20.64
N LEU A 630 -2.63 -25.37 20.53
CA LEU A 630 -1.82 -25.35 19.32
C LEU A 630 -1.00 -26.63 19.28
N PRO A 631 -1.50 -27.69 18.62
CA PRO A 631 -0.76 -28.94 18.45
C PRO A 631 0.64 -28.66 17.90
N ASN A 632 1.65 -29.33 18.42
CA ASN A 632 3.03 -29.16 17.95
C ASN A 632 3.83 -30.45 18.12
N GLY A 633 4.84 -30.65 17.28
CA GLY A 633 5.65 -31.87 17.27
C GLY A 633 6.17 -32.17 15.88
N HIS A 634 7.08 -33.12 15.72
CA HIS A 634 7.64 -33.43 14.41
C HIS A 634 6.58 -33.95 13.43
N ARG A 635 6.39 -33.23 12.31
CA ARG A 635 5.34 -33.51 11.31
C ARG A 635 3.91 -33.34 11.85
N VAL A 636 3.74 -32.53 12.90
CA VAL A 636 2.44 -32.08 13.43
C VAL A 636 2.28 -30.62 13.07
N GLY A 637 1.28 -30.31 12.25
CA GLY A 637 1.06 -28.96 11.74
C GLY A 637 -0.22 -28.87 10.92
N PHE A 638 -0.52 -27.68 10.43
CA PHE A 638 -1.69 -27.39 9.63
C PHE A 638 -1.75 -28.22 8.32
N PRO A 639 -2.96 -28.53 7.83
CA PRO A 639 -4.26 -28.25 8.46
C PRO A 639 -4.51 -29.16 9.68
N TYR A 640 -5.22 -28.64 10.68
CA TYR A 640 -5.70 -29.45 11.81
C TYR A 640 -7.13 -29.93 11.57
N HIS A 641 -7.44 -31.12 12.05
CA HIS A 641 -8.82 -31.56 12.22
C HIS A 641 -9.48 -30.89 13.42
N TYR A 642 -10.80 -30.88 13.42
CA TYR A 642 -11.61 -30.25 14.46
C TYR A 642 -11.47 -30.91 15.85
N ASP A 643 -11.00 -32.15 15.92
CA ASP A 643 -10.76 -32.89 17.17
C ASP A 643 -9.32 -32.78 17.68
N GLU A 644 -8.38 -32.29 16.87
CA GLU A 644 -6.99 -32.05 17.29
C GLU A 644 -6.83 -30.70 18.01
N LEU A 645 -7.66 -29.73 17.64
CA LEU A 645 -7.54 -28.35 18.11
C LEU A 645 -8.62 -27.97 19.13
N ARG A 646 -8.22 -27.20 20.14
CA ARG A 646 -9.11 -26.48 21.05
C ARG A 646 -8.99 -24.97 20.89
N LEU A 647 -10.12 -24.29 20.73
CA LEU A 647 -10.25 -22.84 20.88
C LEU A 647 -10.32 -22.48 22.36
N ALA A 648 -9.49 -21.53 22.80
CA ALA A 648 -9.47 -21.07 24.18
C ALA A 648 -10.62 -20.10 24.46
N LYS A 649 -10.78 -19.09 23.59
CA LYS A 649 -11.79 -18.05 23.75
C LYS A 649 -12.04 -17.36 22.42
N ILE A 650 -13.23 -17.59 21.86
CA ILE A 650 -13.67 -16.89 20.65
C ILE A 650 -13.91 -15.42 20.99
N VAL A 651 -13.14 -14.53 20.36
CA VAL A 651 -13.28 -13.07 20.49
C VAL A 651 -14.06 -12.49 19.33
N ASP A 652 -13.95 -13.06 18.13
CA ASP A 652 -14.76 -12.66 16.98
C ASP A 652 -14.76 -13.79 15.93
N LEU A 653 -15.76 -13.77 15.04
CA LEU A 653 -15.79 -14.64 13.86
C LEU A 653 -16.38 -13.89 12.67
N ARG A 654 -15.81 -14.12 11.48
CA ARG A 654 -16.22 -13.50 10.21
C ARG A 654 -16.28 -14.55 9.11
N PHE A 655 -17.33 -14.51 8.31
CA PHE A 655 -17.44 -15.34 7.10
C PHE A 655 -16.63 -14.72 5.97
N ILE A 656 -15.88 -15.56 5.26
CA ILE A 656 -15.06 -15.17 4.11
C ILE A 656 -15.71 -15.72 2.85
N GLU A 657 -16.46 -14.87 2.12
CA GLU A 657 -17.26 -15.30 0.97
C GLU A 657 -16.44 -16.01 -0.10
N ARG A 658 -15.24 -15.49 -0.35
CA ARG A 658 -14.26 -16.02 -1.30
C ARG A 658 -13.98 -17.52 -1.14
N TYR A 659 -13.99 -18.02 0.10
CA TYR A 659 -13.59 -19.39 0.42
C TYR A 659 -14.71 -20.21 1.08
N GLY A 660 -15.86 -19.61 1.38
CA GLY A 660 -16.97 -20.33 2.01
C GLY A 660 -16.72 -20.79 3.46
N GLY A 661 -15.78 -20.15 4.18
CA GLY A 661 -15.39 -20.57 5.54
C GLY A 661 -15.35 -19.43 6.55
N LEU A 662 -14.98 -19.76 7.79
CA LEU A 662 -14.98 -18.81 8.91
C LEU A 662 -13.56 -18.43 9.34
N LEU A 663 -13.26 -17.14 9.38
CA LEU A 663 -12.10 -16.62 10.10
C LEU A 663 -12.47 -16.36 11.56
N ILE A 664 -11.72 -16.97 12.48
CA ILE A 664 -11.96 -16.90 13.92
C ILE A 664 -10.77 -16.27 14.63
N ALA A 665 -11.06 -15.31 15.50
CA ALA A 665 -10.09 -14.74 16.44
C ALA A 665 -10.19 -15.45 17.79
N ASP A 666 -9.13 -16.16 18.17
CA ASP A 666 -9.02 -16.99 19.37
C ASP A 666 -8.01 -16.39 20.35
N GLU A 667 -8.45 -15.93 21.52
CA GLU A 667 -7.58 -15.33 22.54
C GLU A 667 -7.03 -16.38 23.51
N PHE A 668 -5.70 -16.50 23.52
CA PHE A 668 -4.99 -17.40 24.43
C PHE A 668 -4.87 -16.80 25.84
N PRO A 669 -4.99 -17.62 26.89
CA PRO A 669 -4.79 -17.17 28.27
C PRO A 669 -3.30 -16.84 28.54
N LEU A 670 -3.04 -16.01 29.56
CA LEU A 670 -1.69 -15.80 30.08
C LEU A 670 -1.29 -16.97 30.99
N GLU A 671 -0.23 -17.70 30.63
CA GLU A 671 0.36 -18.72 31.51
C GLU A 671 1.40 -18.08 32.44
N ASN A 672 1.12 -17.99 33.74
CA ASN A 672 1.93 -17.26 34.74
C ASN A 672 1.91 -15.73 34.57
N PRO A 673 0.86 -15.02 35.04
CA PRO A 673 0.81 -13.56 34.99
C PRO A 673 1.98 -12.97 35.79
N SER A 674 2.91 -12.33 35.09
CA SER A 674 3.94 -11.49 35.70
C SER A 674 3.65 -10.04 35.36
N GLU A 675 3.88 -9.14 36.30
CA GLU A 675 3.65 -7.70 36.10
C GLU A 675 4.50 -7.11 34.96
N SER A 676 5.59 -7.80 34.58
CA SER A 676 6.42 -7.46 33.42
C SER A 676 5.89 -8.02 32.10
N LEU A 677 5.30 -9.22 32.07
CA LEU A 677 4.68 -9.80 30.86
C LEU A 677 3.35 -9.09 30.52
N GLU A 678 2.52 -8.80 31.52
CA GLU A 678 1.26 -8.05 31.35
C GLU A 678 1.48 -6.66 30.73
N LYS A 679 2.63 -6.03 31.00
CA LYS A 679 2.98 -4.71 30.47
C LYS A 679 3.75 -4.74 29.14
N ARG A 680 4.33 -5.88 28.74
CA ARG A 680 5.27 -5.95 27.60
C ARG A 680 4.74 -6.67 26.37
N TRP A 681 3.92 -7.72 26.55
CA TRP A 681 3.47 -8.55 25.44
C TRP A 681 1.98 -8.85 25.59
N THR A 682 1.22 -8.35 24.63
CA THR A 682 -0.23 -8.37 24.64
C THR A 682 -0.77 -9.10 23.38
N GLU A 683 0.14 -9.69 22.62
CA GLU A 683 -0.08 -10.41 21.39
C GLU A 683 -0.52 -11.86 21.67
N ARG A 684 -1.82 -12.02 21.98
CA ARG A 684 -2.43 -13.30 22.42
C ARG A 684 -3.56 -13.78 21.53
N VAL A 685 -3.89 -13.07 20.45
CA VAL A 685 -4.99 -13.44 19.55
C VAL A 685 -4.46 -14.26 18.38
N HIS A 686 -4.98 -15.45 18.15
CA HIS A 686 -4.64 -16.30 17.01
C HIS A 686 -5.77 -16.26 15.98
N LEU A 687 -5.41 -16.05 14.71
CA LEU A 687 -6.37 -16.04 13.61
C LEU A 687 -6.36 -17.38 12.88
N ARG A 688 -7.54 -18.00 12.78
CA ARG A 688 -7.71 -19.35 12.26
C ARG A 688 -8.84 -19.38 11.26
N TYR A 689 -8.56 -19.89 10.07
CA TYR A 689 -9.56 -20.13 9.05
C TYR A 689 -10.12 -21.54 9.19
N PHE A 690 -11.42 -21.66 9.37
CA PHE A 690 -12.16 -22.90 9.45
C PHE A 690 -12.77 -23.18 8.08
N ASP A 691 -12.25 -24.20 7.42
CA ASP A 691 -12.86 -24.83 6.26
C ASP A 691 -14.00 -25.71 6.76
N LEU A 692 -15.23 -25.31 6.45
CA LEU A 692 -16.44 -25.95 6.94
C LEU A 692 -16.73 -27.25 6.19
N ASP A 693 -16.40 -27.31 4.90
CA ASP A 693 -16.69 -28.46 4.04
C ASP A 693 -15.71 -29.61 4.32
N ALA A 694 -14.43 -29.28 4.56
CA ALA A 694 -13.40 -30.26 4.87
C ALA A 694 -13.28 -30.57 6.38
N ALA A 695 -13.98 -29.82 7.25
CA ALA A 695 -13.82 -29.87 8.70
C ALA A 695 -12.35 -29.71 9.16
N ARG A 696 -11.66 -28.74 8.55
CA ARG A 696 -10.24 -28.46 8.77
C ARG A 696 -10.01 -27.03 9.22
N VAL A 697 -8.94 -26.83 9.99
CA VAL A 697 -8.47 -25.53 10.43
C VAL A 697 -7.15 -25.23 9.76
N LEU A 698 -7.04 -24.05 9.18
CA LEU A 698 -5.84 -23.49 8.56
C LEU A 698 -5.45 -22.20 9.28
N PRO A 699 -4.18 -21.78 9.21
CA PRO A 699 -3.76 -20.53 9.79
C PRO A 699 -4.14 -19.38 8.85
N TRP A 700 -4.43 -18.20 9.39
CA TRP A 700 -4.61 -16.98 8.60
C TRP A 700 -3.41 -16.06 8.84
N LEU A 701 -2.51 -15.95 7.84
CA LEU A 701 -1.17 -15.42 8.08
C LEU A 701 -0.78 -14.33 7.11
N LYS A 702 -0.10 -13.32 7.67
CA LYS A 702 0.86 -12.53 6.91
C LYS A 702 2.18 -13.30 6.86
N PRO A 703 2.71 -13.65 5.67
CA PRO A 703 4.03 -14.24 5.56
C PRO A 703 5.08 -13.17 5.89
N LEU A 704 5.61 -13.19 7.11
CA LEU A 704 6.53 -12.18 7.62
C LEU A 704 8.00 -12.54 7.35
N THR A 705 8.77 -11.55 6.91
CA THR A 705 10.25 -11.54 6.86
C THR A 705 10.76 -10.25 7.48
N HIS A 706 10.43 -10.03 8.75
CA HIS A 706 10.82 -8.81 9.47
C HIS A 706 11.68 -9.13 10.69
N GLY A 707 12.69 -8.28 10.89
CA GLY A 707 13.67 -8.36 11.96
C GLY A 707 13.13 -8.10 13.37
N ASP A 708 11.87 -7.67 13.59
CA ASP A 708 11.30 -7.57 14.95
C ASP A 708 11.20 -8.93 15.67
N GLY A 709 11.28 -10.04 14.93
CA GLY A 709 11.54 -11.35 15.52
C GLY A 709 12.80 -11.34 16.39
N HIS A 710 13.83 -10.55 16.06
CA HIS A 710 15.02 -10.42 16.90
C HIS A 710 14.74 -9.79 18.27
N VAL A 711 13.74 -8.91 18.36
CA VAL A 711 13.36 -8.22 19.60
C VAL A 711 12.45 -9.10 20.47
N LEU A 712 11.54 -9.86 19.85
CA LEU A 712 10.65 -10.81 20.53
C LEU A 712 11.39 -11.90 21.33
N TYR A 713 12.60 -12.29 20.93
CA TYR A 713 13.21 -13.55 21.37
C TYR A 713 14.61 -13.43 21.97
N ASN A 714 15.03 -12.22 22.38
CA ASN A 714 16.18 -12.08 23.29
C ASN A 714 15.85 -12.44 24.75
N GLU A 715 14.57 -12.72 25.06
CA GLU A 715 14.13 -13.34 26.32
C GLU A 715 13.44 -14.69 26.01
N SER A 716 13.68 -15.72 26.83
CA SER A 716 12.96 -16.99 26.74
C SER A 716 11.50 -16.79 27.14
N VAL A 717 10.55 -17.17 26.28
CA VAL A 717 9.12 -17.11 26.59
C VAL A 717 8.58 -18.52 26.82
N ASP A 718 7.97 -18.74 27.99
CA ASP A 718 7.28 -19.99 28.34
C ASP A 718 5.81 -20.00 27.83
N GLN A 719 5.44 -19.09 26.92
CA GLN A 719 4.08 -18.93 26.39
C GLN A 719 4.03 -19.00 24.86
N TYR A 720 2.84 -19.32 24.31
CA TYR A 720 2.56 -19.16 22.89
C TYR A 720 2.62 -17.68 22.48
N ALA A 721 3.54 -17.34 21.58
CA ALA A 721 3.61 -16.00 21.00
C ALA A 721 2.61 -15.87 19.84
N SER A 722 1.84 -14.77 19.79
CA SER A 722 1.06 -14.39 18.60
C SER A 722 1.61 -13.13 17.93
N TYR A 723 1.15 -12.87 16.70
CA TYR A 723 1.35 -11.60 16.00
C TYR A 723 0.28 -10.55 16.34
N TRP A 724 -0.88 -11.00 16.81
CA TRP A 724 -2.04 -10.13 16.96
C TRP A 724 -2.25 -9.76 18.41
N HIS A 725 -2.16 -8.46 18.67
CA HIS A 725 -2.64 -7.85 19.89
C HIS A 725 -4.18 -7.88 19.94
N LEU A 726 -4.75 -7.82 21.14
CA LEU A 726 -6.19 -7.64 21.38
C LEU A 726 -6.76 -6.51 20.53
N GLY A 727 -7.81 -6.79 19.78
CA GLY A 727 -8.36 -5.87 18.81
C GLY A 727 -9.68 -6.31 18.23
N SER A 728 -10.12 -5.60 17.19
CA SER A 728 -11.33 -5.88 16.41
C SER A 728 -10.96 -6.10 14.96
N MET A 729 -11.66 -7.00 14.27
CA MET A 729 -11.45 -7.26 12.84
C MET A 729 -12.67 -6.92 11.98
N ALA A 730 -12.37 -6.51 10.75
CA ALA A 730 -13.32 -6.47 9.64
C ALA A 730 -12.65 -6.99 8.37
N ILE A 731 -13.45 -7.57 7.47
CA ILE A 731 -12.97 -8.19 6.23
C ILE A 731 -13.59 -7.46 5.04
N ALA A 732 -12.75 -6.91 4.17
CA ALA A 732 -13.17 -6.44 2.86
C ALA A 732 -13.42 -7.68 1.98
N GLN A 733 -14.67 -7.95 1.64
CA GLN A 733 -15.08 -9.22 1.02
C GLN A 733 -14.53 -9.39 -0.40
N ASP A 734 -14.36 -8.30 -1.16
CA ASP A 734 -13.91 -8.36 -2.56
C ASP A 734 -12.46 -8.87 -2.66
N ASP A 735 -11.59 -8.39 -1.77
CA ASP A 735 -10.16 -8.71 -1.78
C ASP A 735 -9.69 -9.66 -0.67
N ALA A 736 -10.58 -10.01 0.25
CA ALA A 736 -10.34 -10.78 1.46
C ALA A 736 -9.26 -10.17 2.39
N SER A 737 -8.95 -8.89 2.25
CA SER A 737 -8.04 -8.20 3.16
C SER A 737 -8.73 -7.93 4.50
N MET A 738 -7.94 -8.02 5.56
CA MET A 738 -8.37 -7.81 6.92
C MET A 738 -7.91 -6.44 7.43
N ILE A 739 -8.84 -5.69 8.00
CA ILE A 739 -8.55 -4.52 8.82
C ILE A 739 -8.52 -4.95 10.29
N TRP A 740 -7.42 -4.71 10.98
CA TRP A 740 -7.25 -4.98 12.40
C TRP A 740 -7.02 -3.69 13.18
N VAL A 741 -7.86 -3.43 14.17
CA VAL A 741 -7.74 -2.27 15.06
C VAL A 741 -7.35 -2.75 16.46
N GLU A 742 -6.20 -2.32 16.95
CA GLU A 742 -5.71 -2.69 18.28
C GLU A 742 -6.43 -1.90 19.39
N ARG A 743 -6.76 -2.56 20.51
CA ARG A 743 -7.55 -1.96 21.59
C ARG A 743 -6.71 -1.14 22.57
N GLN A 744 -5.43 -1.46 22.78
CA GLN A 744 -4.61 -0.77 23.79
C GLN A 744 -3.57 0.18 23.18
N ARG A 745 -3.53 0.29 21.85
CA ARG A 745 -2.62 1.15 21.10
C ARG A 745 -3.40 1.85 20.00
N SER A 746 -2.94 3.03 19.58
CA SER A 746 -3.48 3.69 18.39
C SER A 746 -2.87 3.04 17.15
N ARG A 747 -3.33 1.83 16.82
CA ARG A 747 -2.80 1.07 15.69
C ARG A 747 -3.91 0.44 14.86
N ILE A 748 -3.86 0.71 13.56
CA ILE A 748 -4.73 0.13 12.55
C ILE A 748 -3.83 -0.44 11.47
N VAL A 749 -4.02 -1.72 11.13
CA VAL A 749 -3.31 -2.36 10.04
C VAL A 749 -4.29 -2.96 9.04
N ARG A 750 -3.97 -2.84 7.75
CA ARG A 750 -4.59 -3.61 6.67
C ARG A 750 -3.63 -4.70 6.24
N ILE A 751 -4.13 -5.92 6.19
CA ILE A 751 -3.34 -7.12 5.94
C ILE A 751 -4.03 -7.87 4.81
N ALA A 752 -3.27 -8.25 3.79
CA ALA A 752 -3.80 -8.96 2.64
C ALA A 752 -4.40 -10.32 3.02
N ASP A 753 -5.05 -10.96 2.04
CA ASP A 753 -5.60 -12.30 2.15
C ASP A 753 -4.62 -13.28 2.82
N GLY A 754 -5.01 -13.79 3.98
CA GLY A 754 -4.16 -14.64 4.80
C GLY A 754 -3.94 -16.03 4.20
N LEU A 755 -4.86 -16.55 3.39
CA LEU A 755 -4.68 -17.84 2.70
C LEU A 755 -3.79 -17.68 1.46
N LEU A 756 -3.86 -16.53 0.77
CA LEU A 756 -2.83 -16.18 -0.21
C LEU A 756 -1.45 -16.08 0.45
N GLY A 757 -1.41 -15.49 1.64
CA GLY A 757 -0.22 -15.43 2.48
C GLY A 757 0.37 -16.82 2.74
N VAL A 758 -0.46 -17.78 3.14
CA VAL A 758 -0.08 -19.20 3.35
C VAL A 758 0.38 -19.85 2.05
N ALA A 759 -0.36 -19.68 0.95
CA ALA A 759 -0.03 -20.27 -0.35
C ALA A 759 1.33 -19.84 -0.90
N LYS A 760 1.79 -18.64 -0.52
CA LYS A 760 3.09 -18.11 -0.89
C LYS A 760 4.25 -18.61 -0.02
N THR A 761 3.99 -19.39 1.03
CA THR A 761 5.03 -19.96 1.91
C THR A 761 5.54 -21.30 1.41
N GLY A 762 6.87 -21.46 1.39
CA GLY A 762 7.52 -22.73 1.06
C GLY A 762 7.91 -23.58 2.26
N ASN A 763 7.53 -23.19 3.49
CA ASN A 763 8.15 -23.63 4.74
C ASN A 763 8.28 -25.16 4.89
N HIS A 764 9.36 -25.58 5.54
CA HIS A 764 9.64 -26.98 5.89
C HIS A 764 9.51 -27.22 7.40
N HIS A 765 9.33 -28.48 7.82
CA HIS A 765 9.23 -28.83 9.24
C HIS A 765 10.55 -29.40 9.76
N THR A 766 11.07 -28.90 10.88
CA THR A 766 12.23 -29.53 11.56
C THR A 766 11.93 -29.75 13.06
N LYS A 767 12.74 -30.57 13.74
CA LYS A 767 12.63 -30.78 15.21
C LYS A 767 13.36 -29.71 16.03
N ALA A 768 14.13 -28.83 15.39
CA ALA A 768 15.16 -28.00 16.03
C ALA A 768 14.79 -26.51 16.17
N VAL A 769 13.56 -26.11 15.85
CA VAL A 769 13.09 -24.71 15.94
C VAL A 769 12.37 -24.47 17.28
N THR A 770 12.58 -23.30 17.89
CA THR A 770 12.19 -23.01 19.28
C THR A 770 10.85 -22.29 19.46
N VAL A 771 10.18 -21.85 18.39
CA VAL A 771 8.95 -21.04 18.48
C VAL A 771 7.71 -21.85 18.05
N PRO A 772 6.81 -22.23 18.97
CA PRO A 772 5.66 -23.10 18.67
C PRO A 772 4.73 -22.58 17.57
N ILE A 773 4.44 -21.27 17.51
CA ILE A 773 3.56 -20.72 16.48
C ILE A 773 4.11 -20.92 15.06
N LEU A 774 5.43 -20.86 14.90
CA LEU A 774 6.08 -20.97 13.60
C LEU A 774 6.18 -22.42 13.11
N MET A 775 6.32 -23.39 14.02
CA MET A 775 6.50 -24.79 13.65
C MET A 775 5.29 -25.38 12.94
N THR A 776 4.09 -24.95 13.33
CA THR A 776 2.82 -25.56 12.88
C THR A 776 2.46 -25.29 11.43
N ILE A 777 3.13 -24.35 10.75
CA ILE A 777 2.74 -23.86 9.41
C ILE A 777 3.44 -24.66 8.28
N ALA A 778 4.23 -25.67 8.62
CA ALA A 778 5.09 -26.35 7.67
C ALA A 778 4.33 -27.08 6.54
N SER A 779 4.82 -26.95 5.30
CA SER A 779 4.40 -27.71 4.11
C SER A 779 2.92 -27.61 3.67
N VAL A 780 2.15 -26.67 4.22
CA VAL A 780 0.73 -26.47 3.87
C VAL A 780 0.52 -25.51 2.69
N GLY A 781 1.48 -24.63 2.41
CA GLY A 781 1.37 -23.60 1.36
C GLY A 781 1.01 -24.15 -0.03
N PRO A 782 1.77 -25.11 -0.60
CA PRO A 782 1.48 -25.66 -1.93
C PRO A 782 0.13 -26.37 -2.00
N LYS A 783 -0.30 -26.98 -0.89
CA LYS A 783 -1.59 -27.64 -0.76
C LYS A 783 -2.74 -26.62 -0.77
N VAL A 784 -2.62 -25.53 0.01
CA VAL A 784 -3.57 -24.41 0.00
C VAL A 784 -3.62 -23.75 -1.39
N ALA A 785 -2.46 -23.55 -2.01
CA ALA A 785 -2.37 -23.03 -3.37
C ALA A 785 -3.16 -23.91 -4.34
N ALA A 786 -3.04 -25.24 -4.27
CA ALA A 786 -3.71 -26.14 -5.20
C ALA A 786 -5.20 -26.35 -4.92
N GLN A 787 -5.63 -26.41 -3.65
CA GLN A 787 -7.01 -26.74 -3.27
C GLN A 787 -7.90 -25.49 -3.14
N LEU A 788 -7.47 -24.51 -2.33
CA LEU A 788 -8.26 -23.31 -2.04
C LEU A 788 -8.04 -22.20 -3.08
N ARG A 789 -6.99 -22.34 -3.90
CA ARG A 789 -6.71 -21.52 -5.09
C ARG A 789 -6.87 -20.00 -4.86
N PRO A 790 -6.20 -19.44 -3.82
CA PRO A 790 -6.20 -17.99 -3.59
C PRO A 790 -5.64 -17.20 -4.78
N ASP A 791 -4.85 -17.84 -5.65
CA ASP A 791 -4.28 -17.28 -6.88
C ASP A 791 -5.33 -16.83 -7.91
N ARG A 792 -6.56 -17.35 -7.85
CA ARG A 792 -7.67 -16.95 -8.75
C ARG A 792 -8.04 -15.49 -8.62
N TYR A 793 -7.74 -14.88 -7.47
CA TYR A 793 -8.19 -13.54 -7.11
C TYR A 793 -7.07 -12.50 -7.14
N LEU A 794 -5.92 -12.81 -7.74
CA LEU A 794 -4.77 -11.91 -7.78
C LEU A 794 -5.07 -10.55 -8.45
N ASP A 795 -6.07 -10.48 -9.33
CA ASP A 795 -6.60 -9.27 -9.98
C ASP A 795 -7.52 -8.43 -9.08
N ARG A 796 -8.08 -9.03 -8.02
CA ARG A 796 -9.02 -8.38 -7.08
C ARG A 796 -8.36 -8.11 -5.75
N ARG A 797 -7.21 -7.45 -5.77
CA ARG A 797 -6.46 -7.08 -4.57
C ARG A 797 -6.48 -5.57 -4.40
N TYR A 798 -6.60 -5.09 -3.17
CA TYR A 798 -6.35 -3.68 -2.91
C TYR A 798 -4.92 -3.28 -3.26
N GLU A 799 -4.83 -2.26 -4.10
CA GLU A 799 -3.61 -1.67 -4.57
C GLU A 799 -3.79 -0.15 -4.54
N PRO A 800 -3.18 0.57 -3.56
CA PRO A 800 -3.40 2.01 -3.42
C PRO A 800 -2.84 2.81 -4.62
N LEU A 801 -1.82 2.27 -5.29
CA LEU A 801 -1.23 2.82 -6.50
C LEU A 801 -1.33 1.79 -7.60
N ALA A 802 -2.13 2.07 -8.63
CA ALA A 802 -2.35 1.11 -9.72
C ALA A 802 -1.02 0.68 -10.37
N ARG A 803 -0.70 -0.62 -10.31
CA ARG A 803 0.49 -1.22 -10.91
C ARG A 803 0.11 -2.13 -12.08
N ARG A 804 1.00 -2.23 -13.07
CA ARG A 804 0.89 -3.19 -14.17
C ARG A 804 1.20 -4.60 -13.67
N GLY A 805 0.39 -5.58 -14.07
CA GLY A 805 0.49 -6.97 -13.61
C GLY A 805 -0.84 -7.46 -13.02
N PRO A 806 -0.84 -8.45 -12.11
CA PRO A 806 0.34 -9.03 -11.46
C PRO A 806 1.08 -10.02 -12.36
N TYR A 807 2.40 -9.87 -12.42
CA TYR A 807 3.29 -10.93 -12.90
C TYR A 807 3.48 -11.95 -11.79
N VAL A 808 3.61 -13.22 -12.17
CA VAL A 808 3.76 -14.32 -11.21
C VAL A 808 5.16 -14.89 -11.28
N ALA A 809 5.84 -14.94 -10.13
CA ALA A 809 7.09 -15.68 -9.96
C ALA A 809 6.85 -16.96 -9.16
N LEU A 810 7.60 -18.02 -9.48
CA LEU A 810 7.65 -19.26 -8.73
C LEU A 810 9.11 -19.51 -8.31
N LEU A 811 9.37 -19.63 -7.02
CA LEU A 811 10.65 -20.07 -6.50
C LEU A 811 10.57 -21.54 -6.08
N LEU A 812 11.36 -22.37 -6.76
CA LEU A 812 11.55 -23.79 -6.48
C LEU A 812 12.85 -23.97 -5.72
N GLY A 813 12.75 -24.33 -4.45
CA GLY A 813 13.91 -24.39 -3.58
C GLY A 813 13.90 -25.55 -2.59
N SER A 814 14.78 -25.46 -1.61
CA SER A 814 14.86 -26.43 -0.51
C SER A 814 14.59 -25.77 0.85
N SER A 815 14.91 -26.48 1.94
CA SER A 815 14.94 -25.90 3.27
C SER A 815 15.87 -24.67 3.34
N LEU A 816 16.95 -24.64 2.55
CA LEU A 816 17.93 -23.54 2.52
C LEU A 816 17.33 -22.18 2.15
N SER A 817 16.34 -22.13 1.25
CA SER A 817 15.62 -20.89 0.90
C SER A 817 14.29 -20.71 1.63
N SER A 818 13.80 -21.69 2.36
CA SER A 818 12.46 -21.61 2.98
C SER A 818 12.46 -21.31 4.47
N MET A 819 13.61 -21.41 5.13
CA MET A 819 13.72 -21.20 6.57
C MET A 819 15.08 -20.69 7.01
N SER A 820 15.10 -20.20 8.25
CA SER A 820 16.31 -20.08 9.06
C SER A 820 16.22 -21.07 10.21
N ASP A 821 17.37 -21.55 10.72
CA ASP A 821 17.42 -22.50 11.83
C ASP A 821 16.70 -22.02 13.10
N ARG A 822 16.58 -20.69 13.28
CA ARG A 822 15.85 -20.09 14.40
C ARG A 822 14.36 -19.86 14.09
N TYR A 823 13.99 -19.75 12.82
CA TYR A 823 12.66 -19.33 12.38
C TYR A 823 12.24 -20.10 11.12
N SER A 824 11.37 -21.10 11.29
CA SER A 824 10.89 -21.98 10.21
C SER A 824 10.15 -21.26 9.07
N ASN A 825 9.66 -20.04 9.31
CA ASN A 825 8.90 -19.25 8.33
C ASN A 825 9.66 -18.03 7.80
N TYR A 826 10.94 -17.85 8.18
CA TYR A 826 11.77 -16.78 7.63
C TYR A 826 12.37 -17.23 6.30
N SER A 827 11.63 -16.95 5.22
CA SER A 827 11.91 -17.50 3.89
C SER A 827 12.62 -16.49 2.98
N LEU A 828 13.61 -16.98 2.21
CA LEU A 828 14.27 -16.23 1.14
C LEU A 828 13.28 -15.85 0.04
N GLY A 829 12.37 -16.73 -0.35
CA GLY A 829 11.36 -16.42 -1.37
C GLY A 829 10.46 -15.26 -0.96
N ARG A 830 10.04 -15.21 0.31
CA ARG A 830 9.25 -14.10 0.84
C ARG A 830 10.02 -12.79 0.85
N ARG A 831 11.27 -12.83 1.30
CA ARG A 831 12.13 -11.64 1.34
C ARG A 831 12.46 -11.15 -0.06
N LEU A 832 12.70 -12.07 -1.00
CA LEU A 832 12.95 -11.78 -2.40
C LEU A 832 11.73 -11.14 -3.08
N GLU A 833 10.50 -11.60 -2.80
CA GLU A 833 9.30 -10.92 -3.30
C GLU A 833 9.27 -9.45 -2.89
N GLN A 834 9.53 -9.15 -1.60
CA GLN A 834 9.52 -7.77 -1.12
C GLN A 834 10.58 -6.91 -1.80
N GLU A 835 11.79 -7.45 -1.97
CA GLU A 835 12.88 -6.73 -2.63
C GLU A 835 12.58 -6.50 -4.12
N LEU A 836 12.02 -7.49 -4.81
CA LEU A 836 11.61 -7.37 -6.22
C LEU A 836 10.39 -6.47 -6.41
N GLN A 837 9.40 -6.53 -5.52
CA GLN A 837 8.24 -5.64 -5.54
C GLN A 837 8.68 -4.19 -5.34
N ARG A 838 9.67 -3.93 -4.48
CA ARG A 838 10.26 -2.60 -4.33
C ARG A 838 11.03 -2.19 -5.59
N GLU A 839 11.88 -3.08 -6.12
CA GLU A 839 12.68 -2.77 -7.32
C GLU A 839 11.80 -2.46 -8.53
N LEU A 840 10.79 -3.28 -8.80
CA LEU A 840 9.90 -3.18 -9.96
C LEU A 840 8.74 -2.21 -9.74
N GLY A 841 8.20 -2.14 -8.53
CA GLY A 841 7.09 -1.24 -8.19
C GLY A 841 7.52 0.22 -8.26
N TYR A 842 8.64 0.57 -7.61
CA TYR A 842 9.14 1.96 -7.63
C TYR A 842 9.65 2.38 -9.00
N ARG A 843 10.34 1.51 -9.74
CA ARG A 843 11.05 1.91 -10.97
C ARG A 843 10.27 1.66 -12.24
N ASP A 844 9.34 0.71 -12.24
CA ASP A 844 8.68 0.23 -13.45
C ASP A 844 7.15 0.23 -13.33
N GLY A 845 6.61 0.57 -12.16
CA GLY A 845 5.18 0.51 -11.89
C GLY A 845 4.61 -0.91 -12.02
N VAL A 846 5.44 -1.93 -11.75
CA VAL A 846 5.09 -3.34 -11.93
C VAL A 846 4.83 -4.03 -10.61
N ARG A 847 3.76 -4.84 -10.56
CA ARG A 847 3.45 -5.74 -9.46
C ARG A 847 3.94 -7.16 -9.77
N LEU A 848 4.61 -7.76 -8.78
CA LEU A 848 5.10 -9.14 -8.83
C LEU A 848 4.64 -9.92 -7.59
N ASP A 849 3.93 -11.02 -7.81
CA ASP A 849 3.56 -11.98 -6.77
C ASP A 849 4.46 -13.23 -6.88
N LEU A 850 5.20 -13.60 -5.83
CA LEU A 850 6.12 -14.73 -5.82
C LEU A 850 5.60 -15.85 -4.91
N PHE A 851 5.40 -17.03 -5.48
CA PHE A 851 5.07 -18.24 -4.74
C PHE A 851 6.34 -19.03 -4.49
N GLN A 852 6.56 -19.48 -3.26
CA GLN A 852 7.67 -20.38 -2.95
C GLN A 852 7.15 -21.79 -2.72
N VAL A 853 7.81 -22.75 -3.36
CA VAL A 853 7.60 -24.16 -3.12
C VAL A 853 8.94 -24.81 -2.83
N SER A 854 9.07 -25.41 -1.64
CA SER A 854 10.30 -26.05 -1.20
C SER A 854 10.12 -27.50 -0.77
N TRP A 855 11.16 -28.29 -0.96
CA TRP A 855 11.26 -29.69 -0.51
C TRP A 855 12.59 -29.95 0.19
N GLY A 856 12.62 -30.92 1.11
CA GLY A 856 13.85 -31.28 1.83
C GLY A 856 14.95 -31.72 0.87
N ALA A 857 16.06 -30.97 0.84
CA ALA A 857 17.23 -31.20 -0.01
C ALA A 857 16.87 -31.50 -1.49
N ALA A 858 15.99 -30.70 -2.10
CA ALA A 858 15.52 -30.89 -3.47
C ALA A 858 16.66 -31.01 -4.48
N SER A 859 16.59 -32.01 -5.36
CA SER A 859 17.51 -32.19 -6.50
C SER A 859 16.99 -31.53 -7.79
N PHE A 860 17.84 -31.43 -8.81
CA PHE A 860 17.47 -30.79 -10.07
C PHE A 860 16.28 -31.48 -10.76
N GLY A 861 16.28 -32.82 -10.82
CA GLY A 861 15.16 -33.55 -11.42
C GLY A 861 13.85 -33.37 -10.63
N GLU A 862 13.92 -33.35 -9.31
CA GLU A 862 12.80 -33.02 -8.40
C GLU A 862 12.26 -31.61 -8.71
N ASN A 863 13.10 -30.58 -8.76
CA ASN A 863 12.68 -29.22 -9.11
C ASN A 863 11.96 -29.16 -10.48
N VAL A 864 12.47 -29.86 -11.51
CA VAL A 864 11.81 -29.91 -12.83
C VAL A 864 10.46 -30.65 -12.77
N ASN A 865 10.34 -31.71 -11.97
CA ASN A 865 9.06 -32.42 -11.78
C ASN A 865 8.06 -31.56 -11.02
N ASN A 866 8.53 -30.82 -10.03
CA ASN A 866 7.74 -29.93 -9.21
C ASN A 866 7.23 -28.72 -9.99
N PHE A 867 8.04 -28.17 -10.88
CA PHE A 867 7.57 -27.17 -11.85
C PHE A 867 6.43 -27.75 -12.69
N ALA A 868 6.60 -28.97 -13.21
CA ALA A 868 5.56 -29.63 -14.00
C ALA A 868 4.26 -29.82 -13.20
N ASN A 869 4.36 -30.11 -11.90
CA ASN A 869 3.20 -30.25 -11.03
C ASN A 869 2.49 -28.90 -10.85
N TRP A 870 3.23 -27.84 -10.52
CA TRP A 870 2.70 -26.48 -10.41
C TRP A 870 1.92 -26.06 -11.67
N MET A 871 2.49 -26.31 -12.85
CA MET A 871 1.86 -26.02 -14.14
C MET A 871 0.53 -26.77 -14.39
N GLY A 872 0.24 -27.81 -13.60
CA GLY A 872 -1.01 -28.56 -13.67
C GLY A 872 -2.03 -28.18 -12.59
N THR A 873 -1.64 -27.41 -11.57
CA THR A 873 -2.45 -27.23 -10.35
C THR A 873 -2.58 -25.78 -9.88
N SER A 874 -1.85 -24.84 -10.48
CA SER A 874 -1.78 -23.44 -10.04
C SER A 874 -1.59 -22.47 -11.21
N VAL A 875 -1.57 -21.17 -10.92
CA VAL A 875 -1.38 -20.08 -11.88
C VAL A 875 -0.06 -20.21 -12.66
N PRO A 876 -0.05 -20.01 -13.99
CA PRO A 876 1.18 -20.08 -14.76
C PRO A 876 2.16 -18.96 -14.36
N PRO A 877 3.44 -19.27 -14.08
CA PRO A 877 4.43 -18.27 -13.72
C PRO A 877 5.05 -17.61 -14.96
N ASP A 878 5.26 -16.30 -14.87
CA ASP A 878 6.09 -15.52 -15.80
C ASP A 878 7.58 -15.79 -15.58
N VAL A 879 7.98 -16.03 -14.33
CA VAL A 879 9.37 -16.28 -13.94
C VAL A 879 9.45 -17.49 -13.02
N VAL A 880 10.43 -18.37 -13.24
CA VAL A 880 10.73 -19.50 -12.36
C VAL A 880 12.16 -19.38 -11.88
N PHE A 881 12.33 -19.24 -10.57
CA PHE A 881 13.61 -19.32 -9.88
C PHE A 881 13.85 -20.78 -9.46
N ILE A 882 14.99 -21.35 -9.86
CA ILE A 882 15.40 -22.71 -9.48
C ILE A 882 16.65 -22.61 -8.63
N GLU A 883 16.53 -23.01 -7.37
CA GLU A 883 17.68 -23.11 -6.47
C GLU A 883 18.65 -24.19 -6.93
N ALA A 884 19.94 -23.87 -6.88
CA ALA A 884 21.01 -24.85 -6.86
C ALA A 884 21.69 -24.81 -5.47
N GLN A 885 21.57 -25.91 -4.74
CA GLN A 885 22.13 -26.09 -3.39
C GLN A 885 23.30 -27.08 -3.41
N ASP A 886 24.16 -27.07 -2.38
CA ASP A 886 25.36 -27.89 -2.34
C ASP A 886 25.53 -28.72 -1.06
N PHE A 887 24.45 -29.40 -0.69
CA PHE A 887 24.43 -30.36 0.40
C PHE A 887 25.12 -31.66 -0.03
N GLY A 888 26.45 -31.66 0.00
CA GLY A 888 27.30 -32.82 -0.29
C GLY A 888 27.12 -33.38 -1.71
N GLY A 889 26.88 -32.51 -2.71
CA GLY A 889 26.61 -32.92 -4.08
C GLY A 889 25.23 -33.57 -4.32
N SER A 890 24.32 -33.48 -3.35
CA SER A 890 22.99 -34.09 -3.44
C SER A 890 22.10 -33.47 -4.54
N TYR A 891 22.37 -32.25 -4.98
CA TYR A 891 21.56 -31.58 -6.00
C TYR A 891 21.51 -32.33 -7.34
N VAL A 892 22.56 -33.09 -7.66
CA VAL A 892 22.65 -33.90 -8.88
C VAL A 892 22.36 -35.40 -8.63
N ARG A 893 21.80 -35.76 -7.47
CA ARG A 893 21.60 -37.16 -7.06
C ARG A 893 20.67 -37.96 -7.95
N ASP A 894 19.73 -37.31 -8.63
CA ASP A 894 18.73 -37.92 -9.53
C ASP A 894 19.06 -37.70 -11.02
N THR A 895 20.12 -36.97 -11.33
CA THR A 895 20.60 -36.73 -12.69
C THR A 895 22.08 -37.06 -12.82
N LYS A 896 22.43 -38.34 -12.62
CA LYS A 896 23.83 -38.81 -12.56
C LYS A 896 24.45 -38.97 -13.94
N THR A 897 23.64 -39.31 -14.94
CA THR A 897 24.11 -39.55 -16.31
C THR A 897 23.85 -38.34 -17.22
N PRO A 898 24.68 -38.13 -18.26
CA PRO A 898 24.42 -37.07 -19.25
C PRO A 898 23.04 -37.17 -19.91
N GLY A 899 22.50 -38.39 -20.07
CA GLY A 899 21.17 -38.65 -20.62
C GLY A 899 20.05 -38.15 -19.72
N GLU A 900 20.13 -38.42 -18.41
CA GLU A 900 19.16 -37.93 -17.43
C GLU A 900 19.18 -36.40 -17.32
N VAL A 901 20.38 -35.80 -17.27
CA VAL A 901 20.53 -34.33 -17.28
C VAL A 901 19.91 -33.72 -18.54
N ASN A 902 20.19 -34.31 -19.72
CA ASN A 902 19.59 -33.87 -20.99
C ASN A 902 18.06 -33.98 -20.97
N ALA A 903 17.51 -35.07 -20.44
CA ALA A 903 16.08 -35.28 -20.37
C ALA A 903 15.39 -34.27 -19.43
N ALA A 904 16.01 -33.96 -18.29
CA ALA A 904 15.53 -32.95 -17.35
C ALA A 904 15.52 -31.55 -17.97
N PHE A 905 16.62 -31.12 -18.62
CA PHE A 905 16.64 -29.83 -19.34
C PHE A 905 15.64 -29.77 -20.49
N ALA A 906 15.52 -30.84 -21.29
CA ALA A 906 14.52 -30.89 -22.37
C ALA A 906 13.09 -30.81 -21.83
N LYS A 907 12.83 -31.35 -20.63
CA LYS A 907 11.55 -31.23 -19.94
C LYS A 907 11.32 -29.80 -19.46
N LEU A 908 12.32 -29.17 -18.85
CA LEU A 908 12.28 -27.78 -18.40
C LEU A 908 12.02 -26.80 -19.56
N GLN A 909 12.73 -26.94 -20.68
CA GLN A 909 12.53 -26.11 -21.88
C GLN A 909 11.09 -26.18 -22.39
N ARG A 910 10.52 -27.40 -22.52
CA ARG A 910 9.14 -27.57 -22.97
C ARG A 910 8.11 -26.87 -22.07
N PHE A 911 8.32 -26.86 -20.76
CA PHE A 911 7.40 -26.17 -19.85
C PHE A 911 7.57 -24.66 -19.89
N ALA A 912 8.81 -24.17 -19.96
CA ALA A 912 9.10 -22.76 -20.09
C ALA A 912 8.52 -22.17 -21.38
N GLU A 913 8.68 -22.86 -22.52
CA GLU A 913 8.14 -22.44 -23.82
C GLU A 913 6.61 -22.32 -23.84
N ARG A 914 5.90 -23.09 -23.00
CA ARG A 914 4.43 -23.14 -23.00
C ARG A 914 3.79 -21.78 -22.66
N TYR A 915 4.39 -21.03 -21.74
CA TYR A 915 3.90 -19.70 -21.32
C TYR A 915 4.97 -18.63 -21.48
N ASP A 916 6.02 -18.92 -22.24
CA ASP A 916 7.15 -18.02 -22.45
C ASP A 916 7.75 -17.57 -21.11
N THR A 917 7.96 -18.53 -20.20
CA THR A 917 8.42 -18.33 -18.83
C THR A 917 9.94 -18.13 -18.79
N LEU A 918 10.41 -17.10 -18.09
CA LEU A 918 11.83 -16.89 -17.82
C LEU A 918 12.30 -17.86 -16.74
N VAL A 919 13.30 -18.69 -17.04
CA VAL A 919 13.89 -19.60 -16.05
C VAL A 919 15.24 -19.07 -15.58
N VAL A 920 15.35 -18.87 -14.26
CA VAL A 920 16.51 -18.31 -13.57
C VAL A 920 17.03 -19.33 -12.57
N PHE A 921 18.23 -19.85 -12.80
CA PHE A 921 18.95 -20.61 -11.79
C PHE A 921 19.67 -19.64 -10.85
N TYR A 922 19.68 -19.94 -9.56
CA TYR A 922 20.51 -19.20 -8.61
C TYR A 922 21.28 -20.16 -7.71
N ASP A 923 22.57 -19.92 -7.58
CA ASP A 923 23.45 -20.68 -6.70
C ASP A 923 23.30 -20.16 -5.27
N LEU A 924 22.91 -21.04 -4.35
CA LEU A 924 22.72 -20.72 -2.93
C LEU A 924 23.80 -21.34 -2.03
N SER A 925 24.80 -21.99 -2.62
CA SER A 925 25.83 -22.75 -1.89
C SER A 925 26.58 -21.88 -0.88
N SER A 926 26.77 -20.58 -1.16
CA SER A 926 27.55 -19.68 -0.29
C SER A 926 26.96 -19.46 1.10
N ILE A 927 25.63 -19.58 1.26
CA ILE A 927 24.96 -19.40 2.56
C ILE A 927 24.74 -20.71 3.30
N GLU A 928 24.99 -21.86 2.66
CA GLU A 928 24.88 -23.17 3.27
C GLU A 928 26.11 -23.41 4.17
N SER A 929 26.04 -23.04 5.44
CA SER A 929 27.23 -23.09 6.28
C SER A 929 27.00 -23.72 7.65
N ASN A 930 27.86 -24.68 8.01
CA ASN A 930 28.01 -25.03 9.41
C ASN A 930 28.90 -23.97 10.07
N ARG A 931 28.28 -23.09 10.88
CA ARG A 931 28.96 -22.04 11.66
C ARG A 931 29.69 -20.97 10.86
N ARG A 932 29.46 -20.74 9.55
CA ARG A 932 30.29 -19.84 8.70
C ARG A 932 29.60 -19.27 7.45
N ASP A 933 28.67 -18.33 7.60
CA ASP A 933 27.93 -17.77 6.46
C ASP A 933 28.89 -17.13 5.44
N GLY A 934 28.78 -17.51 4.16
CA GLY A 934 29.51 -16.92 3.03
C GLY A 934 30.76 -17.67 2.53
N MET A 935 31.25 -18.73 3.19
CA MET A 935 32.56 -19.33 2.88
C MET A 935 32.54 -20.69 2.15
N ARG A 936 31.41 -21.12 1.59
CA ARG A 936 31.31 -22.44 0.95
C ARG A 936 31.40 -22.35 -0.57
N SER A 937 32.13 -23.30 -1.15
CA SER A 937 32.29 -23.47 -2.60
C SER A 937 31.27 -24.47 -3.14
N THR A 938 30.69 -24.17 -4.29
CA THR A 938 29.77 -25.04 -5.04
C THR A 938 30.46 -26.32 -5.55
N ASP A 939 29.84 -27.49 -5.33
CA ASP A 939 30.31 -28.78 -5.85
C ASP A 939 30.47 -28.77 -7.37
N SER A 940 31.47 -29.52 -7.83
CA SER A 940 31.82 -29.63 -9.24
C SER A 940 30.68 -30.18 -10.11
N GLY A 941 29.82 -31.06 -9.57
CA GLY A 941 28.65 -31.59 -10.24
C GLY A 941 27.58 -30.54 -10.45
N THR A 942 27.23 -29.82 -9.40
CA THR A 942 26.32 -28.66 -9.45
C THR A 942 26.84 -27.59 -10.39
N ARG A 943 28.14 -27.25 -10.31
CA ARG A 943 28.74 -26.26 -11.21
C ARG A 943 28.65 -26.66 -12.69
N ARG A 944 28.96 -27.93 -13.03
CA ARG A 944 28.81 -28.44 -14.41
C ARG A 944 27.36 -28.38 -14.90
N LEU A 945 26.38 -28.57 -14.03
CA LEU A 945 24.96 -28.44 -14.36
C LEU A 945 24.60 -26.99 -14.65
N LEU A 946 25.05 -26.05 -13.80
CA LEU A 946 24.85 -24.62 -14.00
C LEU A 946 25.53 -24.10 -15.28
N ASP A 947 26.78 -24.51 -15.56
CA ASP A 947 27.48 -24.22 -16.82
C ASP A 947 26.66 -24.67 -18.04
N LYS A 948 26.02 -25.83 -17.93
CA LYS A 948 25.17 -26.36 -18.99
C LYS A 948 23.85 -25.59 -19.12
N ALA A 949 23.26 -25.15 -18.01
CA ALA A 949 22.07 -24.29 -18.05
C ALA A 949 22.37 -23.00 -18.82
N GLU A 950 23.50 -22.35 -18.52
CA GLU A 950 23.98 -21.16 -19.22
C GLU A 950 24.23 -21.43 -20.72
N GLN A 951 24.86 -22.55 -21.07
CA GLN A 951 25.05 -22.97 -22.48
C GLN A 951 23.74 -23.20 -23.23
N LEU A 952 22.67 -23.56 -22.53
CA LEU A 952 21.32 -23.74 -23.09
C LEU A 952 20.51 -22.43 -23.15
N GLY A 953 21.10 -21.30 -22.72
CA GLY A 953 20.48 -19.98 -22.75
C GLY A 953 19.62 -19.66 -21.52
N PHE A 954 19.69 -20.47 -20.46
CA PHE A 954 19.06 -20.12 -19.19
C PHE A 954 19.89 -19.07 -18.44
N VAL A 955 19.22 -18.29 -17.60
CA VAL A 955 19.87 -17.31 -16.73
C VAL A 955 20.44 -18.05 -15.53
N VAL A 956 21.70 -17.78 -15.18
CA VAL A 956 22.36 -18.35 -14.01
C VAL A 956 22.92 -17.21 -13.17
N LEU A 957 22.49 -17.13 -11.91
CA LEU A 957 22.94 -16.16 -10.94
C LEU A 957 23.90 -16.84 -9.96
N ASP A 958 25.13 -16.34 -9.88
CA ASP A 958 26.11 -16.72 -8.85
C ASP A 958 26.35 -15.51 -7.94
N PRO A 959 25.70 -15.45 -6.76
CA PRO A 959 25.82 -14.34 -5.85
C PRO A 959 27.06 -14.47 -4.93
N GLY A 960 27.79 -15.59 -4.95
CA GLY A 960 28.78 -15.94 -3.92
C GLY A 960 29.84 -14.86 -3.68
N ASP A 961 30.45 -14.34 -4.76
CA ASP A 961 31.47 -13.29 -4.68
C ASP A 961 30.92 -11.95 -4.13
N ARG A 962 29.63 -11.65 -4.35
CA ARG A 962 28.96 -10.45 -3.84
C ARG A 962 28.53 -10.61 -2.38
N LEU A 963 28.16 -11.83 -1.99
CA LEU A 963 27.71 -12.16 -0.65
C LEU A 963 28.86 -12.23 0.34
N LEU A 964 29.96 -12.87 -0.02
CA LEU A 964 31.11 -13.11 0.86
C LEU A 964 31.55 -11.86 1.67
N PRO A 965 31.85 -10.69 1.07
CA PRO A 965 32.28 -9.52 1.84
C PRO A 965 31.18 -8.95 2.75
N GLN A 966 29.92 -9.00 2.32
CA GLN A 966 28.80 -8.49 3.09
C GLN A 966 28.55 -9.38 4.31
N LEU A 967 28.50 -10.70 4.11
CA LEU A 967 28.27 -11.66 5.19
C LEU A 967 29.39 -11.65 6.24
N LEU A 968 30.65 -11.53 5.79
CA LEU A 968 31.81 -11.38 6.69
C LEU A 968 31.78 -10.10 7.53
N THR A 969 31.10 -9.05 7.07
CA THR A 969 30.96 -7.81 7.85
C THR A 969 30.04 -7.99 9.06
N HIS A 970 29.00 -8.81 8.92
CA HIS A 970 28.03 -9.07 9.99
C HIS A 970 28.51 -10.16 10.95
N SER A 971 29.11 -11.23 10.42
CA SER A 971 29.73 -12.26 11.26
C SER A 971 31.04 -12.80 10.66
N PRO A 972 32.19 -12.14 10.95
CA PRO A 972 33.49 -12.54 10.40
C PRO A 972 33.96 -13.92 10.89
N TRP A 973 33.36 -14.44 11.96
CA TRP A 973 33.66 -15.76 12.54
C TRP A 973 32.45 -16.72 12.51
N GLY A 974 31.40 -16.35 11.77
CA GLY A 974 30.21 -17.15 11.46
C GLY A 974 29.06 -17.08 12.45
N ASN A 975 27.87 -17.50 12.04
CA ASN A 975 26.67 -17.46 12.88
C ASN A 975 26.83 -18.36 14.12
N GLN A 976 26.16 -18.04 15.24
CA GLN A 976 26.02 -18.99 16.34
C GLN A 976 25.09 -20.12 15.88
N PRO A 977 25.57 -21.34 15.60
CA PRO A 977 24.66 -22.47 15.46
C PRO A 977 23.93 -22.64 16.80
N PHE A 978 22.61 -22.80 16.75
CA PHE A 978 21.85 -23.04 17.98
C PHE A 978 22.06 -24.48 18.48
N ASP A 979 22.43 -25.41 17.57
CA ASP A 979 22.74 -26.81 17.87
C ASP A 979 23.75 -27.41 16.86
N ASP A 980 24.29 -28.59 17.15
CA ASP A 980 25.47 -29.19 16.50
C ASP A 980 25.28 -29.71 15.05
N ASN A 981 24.10 -29.53 14.43
CA ASN A 981 23.77 -29.99 13.07
C ASN A 981 23.00 -28.94 12.22
N GLN A 982 23.20 -27.65 12.48
CA GLN A 982 22.50 -26.56 11.78
C GLN A 982 23.33 -25.98 10.62
N HIS A 983 22.67 -25.78 9.46
CA HIS A 983 23.30 -25.45 8.17
C HIS A 983 22.55 -24.37 7.37
N HIS A 984 21.46 -23.80 7.91
CA HIS A 984 20.65 -22.79 7.24
C HIS A 984 21.21 -21.39 7.48
N GLY A 985 20.97 -20.49 6.51
CA GLY A 985 21.32 -19.09 6.67
C GLY A 985 20.63 -18.46 7.89
N SER A 986 21.36 -17.60 8.59
CA SER A 986 20.75 -16.66 9.53
C SER A 986 19.73 -15.73 8.83
N THR A 987 18.80 -15.14 9.57
CA THR A 987 17.82 -14.19 9.01
C THR A 987 18.46 -13.02 8.28
N TRP A 988 19.54 -12.46 8.82
CA TRP A 988 20.30 -11.39 8.16
C TRP A 988 21.03 -11.89 6.89
N ALA A 989 21.52 -13.13 6.87
CA ALA A 989 22.10 -13.72 5.65
C ALA A 989 21.02 -13.90 4.57
N VAL A 990 19.81 -14.31 4.95
CA VAL A 990 18.64 -14.38 4.05
C VAL A 990 18.31 -12.98 3.50
N ASP A 991 18.31 -11.93 4.33
CA ASP A 991 18.06 -10.55 3.90
C ASP A 991 19.08 -10.05 2.88
N ILE A 992 20.37 -10.23 3.17
CA ILE A 992 21.47 -9.82 2.29
C ILE A 992 21.42 -10.62 0.98
N THR A 993 21.05 -11.90 1.05
CA THR A 993 20.89 -12.75 -0.13
C THR A 993 19.74 -12.30 -1.01
N ALA A 994 18.56 -12.04 -0.44
CA ALA A 994 17.41 -11.52 -1.17
C ALA A 994 17.74 -10.18 -1.84
N HIS A 995 18.39 -9.27 -1.11
CA HIS A 995 18.82 -7.98 -1.63
C HIS A 995 19.81 -8.13 -2.80
N THR A 996 20.80 -9.00 -2.65
CA THR A 996 21.82 -9.27 -3.67
C THR A 996 21.20 -9.89 -4.93
N LEU A 997 20.33 -10.90 -4.78
CA LEU A 997 19.62 -11.53 -5.88
C LEU A 997 18.69 -10.55 -6.60
N SER A 998 17.94 -9.74 -5.86
CA SER A 998 17.08 -8.69 -6.42
C SER A 998 17.88 -7.70 -7.27
N GLY A 999 19.06 -7.26 -6.80
CA GLY A 999 19.93 -6.36 -7.57
C GLY A 999 20.54 -7.01 -8.81
N MET A 1000 20.68 -8.33 -8.84
CA MET A 1000 21.19 -9.08 -10.01
C MET A 1000 20.09 -9.33 -11.04
N VAL A 1001 18.91 -9.77 -10.61
CA VAL A 1001 17.82 -10.17 -11.53
C VAL A 1001 16.90 -9.01 -11.89
N GLY A 1002 16.80 -7.96 -11.07
CA GLY A 1002 15.90 -6.82 -11.28
C GLY A 1002 15.98 -6.20 -12.67
N PRO A 1003 17.17 -5.84 -13.20
CA PRO A 1003 17.32 -5.30 -14.55
C PRO A 1003 16.82 -6.27 -15.65
N LEU A 1004 17.08 -7.56 -15.47
CA LEU A 1004 16.62 -8.59 -16.41
C LEU A 1004 15.09 -8.72 -16.39
N LEU A 1005 14.47 -8.69 -15.20
CA LEU A 1005 13.01 -8.75 -15.08
C LEU A 1005 12.34 -7.52 -15.68
N ARG A 1006 12.90 -6.33 -15.48
CA ARG A 1006 12.43 -5.09 -16.13
C ARG A 1006 12.37 -5.27 -17.64
N ASP A 1007 13.50 -5.65 -18.25
CA ASP A 1007 13.60 -5.82 -19.71
C ASP A 1007 12.65 -6.91 -20.20
N PHE A 1008 12.53 -7.99 -19.43
CA PHE A 1008 11.64 -9.10 -19.76
C PHE A 1008 10.16 -8.68 -19.70
N PHE A 1009 9.75 -7.87 -18.72
CA PHE A 1009 8.36 -7.47 -18.55
C PHE A 1009 7.92 -6.30 -19.42
N ALA A 1010 8.82 -5.45 -19.91
CA ALA A 1010 8.50 -4.16 -20.54
C ALA A 1010 7.26 -4.15 -21.45
N ASP A 1011 7.17 -5.09 -22.40
CA ASP A 1011 6.06 -5.17 -23.38
C ASP A 1011 5.26 -6.48 -23.29
N ARG A 1012 5.34 -7.18 -22.16
CA ARG A 1012 4.72 -8.50 -22.00
C ARG A 1012 3.41 -8.44 -21.25
N VAL A 1013 2.46 -9.24 -21.71
CA VAL A 1013 1.24 -9.56 -20.96
C VAL A 1013 1.55 -10.67 -19.95
N PRO A 1014 1.14 -10.54 -18.68
CA PRO A 1014 1.33 -11.59 -17.67
C PRO A 1014 0.88 -12.97 -18.15
N ALA A 1015 1.62 -14.01 -17.79
CA ALA A 1015 1.34 -15.40 -18.17
C ALA A 1015 -0.07 -15.85 -17.77
N ARG A 1016 -0.55 -15.36 -16.61
CA ARG A 1016 -1.90 -15.65 -16.12
C ARG A 1016 -3.02 -15.15 -17.02
N GLU A 1017 -2.83 -14.05 -17.73
CA GLU A 1017 -3.84 -13.52 -18.66
C GLU A 1017 -3.88 -14.27 -19.99
N ARG A 1018 -2.84 -15.06 -20.28
CA ARG A 1018 -2.75 -15.93 -21.46
C ARG A 1018 -3.40 -17.29 -21.21
N GLU A 1019 -4.02 -17.49 -20.06
CA GLU A 1019 -4.75 -18.70 -19.70
C GLU A 1019 -6.18 -18.74 -20.30
N VAL A 1020 -6.80 -19.91 -20.28
CA VAL A 1020 -8.26 -20.03 -20.36
C VAL A 1020 -8.83 -19.50 -19.04
N ASP A 1021 -9.93 -18.76 -19.10
CA ASP A 1021 -10.65 -18.20 -17.93
C ASP A 1021 -10.63 -19.17 -16.73
N PRO A 1022 -10.12 -18.75 -15.54
CA PRO A 1022 -10.11 -19.56 -14.33
C PRO A 1022 -11.45 -20.21 -13.99
N ALA A 1023 -12.58 -19.59 -14.33
CA ALA A 1023 -13.92 -20.16 -14.14
C ALA A 1023 -14.15 -21.47 -14.94
N VAL A 1024 -13.41 -21.67 -16.04
CA VAL A 1024 -13.44 -22.91 -16.84
C VAL A 1024 -12.73 -24.05 -16.13
N PHE A 1025 -11.76 -23.77 -15.25
CA PHE A 1025 -11.15 -24.81 -14.41
C PHE A 1025 -12.15 -25.34 -13.39
N ASP A 1026 -12.90 -24.45 -12.72
CA ASP A 1026 -13.90 -24.82 -11.71
C ASP A 1026 -15.07 -25.60 -12.31
N ALA A 1027 -15.54 -25.20 -13.49
CA ALA A 1027 -16.56 -25.93 -14.23
C ALA A 1027 -16.13 -27.37 -14.59
N ASN A 1028 -14.83 -27.59 -14.82
CA ASN A 1028 -14.28 -28.92 -15.12
C ASN A 1028 -13.93 -29.72 -13.86
N GLU A 1029 -13.46 -29.07 -12.79
CA GLU A 1029 -13.21 -29.71 -11.48
C GLU A 1029 -14.49 -30.30 -10.90
N GLY A 1030 -15.61 -29.57 -10.93
CA GLY A 1030 -16.92 -30.05 -10.43
C GLY A 1030 -17.49 -31.26 -11.19
N THR A 1031 -16.96 -31.61 -12.36
CA THR A 1031 -17.37 -32.80 -13.12
C THR A 1031 -16.54 -34.05 -12.80
N ARG A 1032 -15.43 -33.90 -12.07
CA ARG A 1032 -14.52 -34.98 -11.72
C ARG A 1032 -14.93 -35.59 -10.38
N ARG A 1033 -14.65 -36.87 -10.19
CA ARG A 1033 -14.92 -37.60 -8.94
C ARG A 1033 -13.61 -37.87 -8.20
N PRO A 1034 -13.29 -37.11 -7.13
CA PRO A 1034 -12.13 -37.38 -6.29
C PRO A 1034 -12.15 -38.78 -5.71
N LEU A 1035 -10.96 -39.30 -5.42
CA LEU A 1035 -10.79 -40.62 -4.85
C LEU A 1035 -11.35 -40.71 -3.43
N ARG A 1036 -11.31 -39.61 -2.66
CA ARG A 1036 -11.91 -39.52 -1.32
C ARG A 1036 -13.40 -39.90 -1.32
N LEU A 1037 -14.17 -39.46 -2.32
CA LEU A 1037 -15.60 -39.82 -2.44
C LEU A 1037 -15.81 -41.34 -2.49
N ALA A 1038 -14.88 -42.09 -3.09
CA ALA A 1038 -14.98 -43.55 -3.14
C ALA A 1038 -14.78 -44.20 -1.77
N LEU A 1039 -14.09 -43.52 -0.84
CA LEU A 1039 -13.96 -43.93 0.56
C LEU A 1039 -15.21 -43.56 1.37
N GLU A 1040 -15.74 -42.34 1.20
CA GLU A 1040 -16.96 -41.87 1.89
C GLU A 1040 -18.21 -42.64 1.51
N GLU A 1041 -18.30 -43.11 0.26
CA GLU A 1041 -19.34 -44.03 -0.19
C GLU A 1041 -19.31 -45.40 0.53
N LEU A 1042 -18.32 -45.66 1.41
CA LEU A 1042 -18.23 -46.86 2.24
C LEU A 1042 -18.57 -46.54 3.70
N GLU A 1043 -19.57 -47.22 4.25
CA GLU A 1043 -19.81 -47.25 5.69
C GLU A 1043 -18.71 -48.07 6.37
N LEU A 1044 -17.73 -47.41 6.98
CA LEU A 1044 -16.59 -48.01 7.70
C LEU A 1044 -16.75 -47.98 9.24
N ASP A 1045 -17.97 -47.78 9.73
CA ASP A 1045 -18.24 -47.68 11.17
C ASP A 1045 -17.88 -48.98 11.92
N GLY A 1046 -17.09 -48.84 13.00
CA GLY A 1046 -16.72 -49.95 13.88
C GLY A 1046 -15.57 -50.84 13.38
N VAL A 1047 -14.83 -50.41 12.36
CA VAL A 1047 -13.65 -51.14 11.85
C VAL A 1047 -12.42 -50.78 12.67
N GLU A 1048 -11.84 -51.76 13.38
CA GLU A 1048 -10.52 -51.60 14.01
C GLU A 1048 -9.42 -51.79 12.94
N LEU A 1049 -8.83 -50.68 12.48
CA LEU A 1049 -7.62 -50.70 11.66
C LEU A 1049 -6.38 -50.46 12.55
N PRO A 1050 -5.20 -50.98 12.16
CA PRO A 1050 -3.95 -50.66 12.85
C PRO A 1050 -3.73 -49.15 12.91
N ASP A 1051 -3.31 -48.63 14.06
CA ASP A 1051 -2.94 -47.22 14.21
C ASP A 1051 -1.56 -46.99 13.57
N VAL A 1052 -1.55 -46.34 12.40
CA VAL A 1052 -0.32 -46.02 11.68
C VAL A 1052 -0.02 -44.55 11.89
N SER A 1053 1.11 -44.24 12.52
CA SER A 1053 1.53 -42.85 12.69
C SER A 1053 1.83 -42.19 11.33
N ILE A 1054 1.26 -41.02 11.09
CA ILE A 1054 1.55 -40.15 9.93
C ILE A 1054 3.04 -39.80 9.83
N THR A 1055 3.80 -39.88 10.93
CA THR A 1055 5.24 -39.64 10.95
C THR A 1055 6.06 -40.62 10.11
N HIS A 1056 5.47 -41.74 9.69
CA HIS A 1056 6.10 -42.73 8.81
C HIS A 1056 5.57 -42.70 7.38
N VAL A 1057 4.64 -41.79 7.08
CA VAL A 1057 4.04 -41.68 5.76
C VAL A 1057 4.56 -40.44 5.04
N GLN A 1058 4.90 -40.61 3.76
CA GLN A 1058 5.27 -39.52 2.86
C GLN A 1058 4.27 -39.50 1.70
N THR A 1059 3.67 -38.34 1.44
CA THR A 1059 2.76 -38.15 0.32
C THR A 1059 3.39 -37.25 -0.74
N ASN A 1060 3.10 -37.55 -2.00
CA ASN A 1060 3.41 -36.68 -3.11
C ASN A 1060 2.21 -36.65 -4.06
N TYR A 1061 1.95 -35.50 -4.66
CA TYR A 1061 0.83 -35.33 -5.59
C TYR A 1061 1.37 -34.92 -6.95
N VAL A 1062 1.14 -35.77 -7.95
CA VAL A 1062 1.58 -35.54 -9.33
C VAL A 1062 0.55 -36.10 -10.29
N ASN A 1063 0.15 -35.32 -11.31
CA ASN A 1063 -0.79 -35.76 -12.35
C ASN A 1063 -2.12 -36.30 -11.80
N ARG A 1064 -2.69 -35.66 -10.78
CA ARG A 1064 -3.93 -36.12 -10.10
C ARG A 1064 -3.82 -37.51 -9.48
N GLN A 1065 -2.61 -38.00 -9.25
CA GLN A 1065 -2.34 -39.22 -8.50
C GLN A 1065 -1.68 -38.85 -7.17
N LEU A 1066 -2.27 -39.33 -6.08
CA LEU A 1066 -1.67 -39.27 -4.77
C LEU A 1066 -0.74 -40.47 -4.58
N GLN A 1067 0.55 -40.22 -4.47
CA GLN A 1067 1.57 -41.22 -4.23
C GLN A 1067 1.86 -41.27 -2.73
N VAL A 1068 1.80 -42.45 -2.14
CA VAL A 1068 1.94 -42.67 -0.71
C VAL A 1068 3.03 -43.70 -0.47
N TYR A 1069 4.04 -43.30 0.29
CA TYR A 1069 5.14 -44.16 0.71
C TYR A 1069 5.10 -44.31 2.22
N VAL A 1070 5.10 -45.54 2.71
CA VAL A 1070 5.05 -45.84 4.15
C VAL A 1070 6.36 -46.50 4.53
N ASP A 1071 7.10 -45.86 5.41
CA ASP A 1071 8.35 -46.42 5.95
C ASP A 1071 8.03 -47.56 6.92
N THR A 1072 8.35 -48.78 6.51
CA THR A 1072 8.10 -49.96 7.34
C THR A 1072 9.02 -50.02 8.55
N ALA A 1073 10.15 -49.30 8.58
CA ALA A 1073 11.05 -49.30 9.74
C ALA A 1073 10.35 -48.77 11.00
N GLY A 1074 9.47 -47.78 10.84
CA GLY A 1074 8.70 -47.15 11.92
C GLY A 1074 7.47 -47.92 12.39
N LEU A 1075 7.07 -48.99 11.70
CA LEU A 1075 5.94 -49.81 12.12
C LEU A 1075 6.35 -50.78 13.24
N ASP A 1076 5.47 -51.03 14.19
CA ASP A 1076 5.75 -51.99 15.26
C ASP A 1076 5.81 -53.45 14.74
N ASP A 1077 6.37 -54.35 15.55
CA ASP A 1077 6.51 -55.76 15.16
C ASP A 1077 5.16 -56.47 15.00
N ALA A 1078 4.09 -56.01 15.64
CA ALA A 1078 2.75 -56.59 15.53
C ALA A 1078 2.09 -56.21 14.19
N MET A 1079 2.30 -54.99 13.70
CA MET A 1079 1.86 -54.47 12.41
C MET A 1079 2.66 -55.09 11.27
N LYS A 1080 3.96 -55.30 11.45
CA LYS A 1080 4.81 -56.04 10.49
C LYS A 1080 4.39 -57.50 10.37
N GLN A 1081 3.81 -58.08 11.42
CA GLN A 1081 3.22 -59.42 11.41
C GLN A 1081 1.75 -59.44 10.94
N ALA A 1082 1.05 -58.30 11.01
CA ALA A 1082 -0.26 -58.13 10.41
C ALA A 1082 -0.14 -58.19 8.87
N SER A 1083 -1.24 -58.54 8.19
CA SER A 1083 -1.26 -58.51 6.73
C SER A 1083 -0.98 -57.09 6.25
N TRP A 1084 0.00 -56.93 5.34
CA TRP A 1084 0.30 -55.65 4.68
C TRP A 1084 -0.94 -54.99 4.05
N ASP A 1085 -1.93 -55.77 3.64
CA ASP A 1085 -3.21 -55.24 3.13
C ASP A 1085 -4.00 -54.48 4.21
N ARG A 1086 -3.94 -54.89 5.50
CA ARG A 1086 -4.61 -54.15 6.60
C ARG A 1086 -3.87 -52.87 6.95
N VAL A 1087 -2.54 -52.90 6.95
CA VAL A 1087 -1.72 -51.69 7.12
C VAL A 1087 -1.99 -50.71 5.99
N ALA A 1088 -2.02 -51.19 4.74
CA ALA A 1088 -2.37 -50.36 3.60
C ALA A 1088 -3.79 -49.79 3.70
N ALA A 1089 -4.78 -50.57 4.17
CA ALA A 1089 -6.14 -50.08 4.40
C ALA A 1089 -6.17 -48.95 5.46
N ALA A 1090 -5.42 -49.08 6.56
CA ALA A 1090 -5.27 -48.03 7.56
C ALA A 1090 -4.69 -46.74 6.98
N VAL A 1091 -3.57 -46.87 6.25
CA VAL A 1091 -2.91 -45.72 5.62
C VAL A 1091 -3.78 -45.05 4.57
N ILE A 1092 -4.56 -45.82 3.80
CA ILE A 1092 -5.52 -45.27 2.83
C ILE A 1092 -6.57 -44.40 3.52
N VAL A 1093 -7.13 -44.88 4.63
CA VAL A 1093 -8.14 -44.13 5.40
C VAL A 1093 -7.51 -42.84 5.91
N MET A 1094 -6.39 -42.94 6.61
CA MET A 1094 -5.64 -41.80 7.14
C MET A 1094 -5.31 -40.78 6.04
N VAL A 1095 -4.63 -41.18 4.97
CA VAL A 1095 -4.16 -40.24 3.93
C VAL A 1095 -5.31 -39.57 3.17
N LEU A 1096 -6.38 -40.31 2.84
CA LEU A 1096 -7.52 -39.72 2.13
C LEU A 1096 -8.40 -38.84 3.03
N GLN A 1097 -8.29 -38.99 4.36
CA GLN A 1097 -8.94 -38.12 5.34
C GLN A 1097 -8.09 -36.90 5.69
N ASP A 1098 -6.76 -37.01 5.67
CA ASP A 1098 -5.85 -36.00 6.21
C ASP A 1098 -5.19 -35.11 5.14
N ASP A 1099 -4.94 -35.62 3.93
CA ASP A 1099 -4.23 -34.84 2.91
C ASP A 1099 -5.17 -33.89 2.14
N LEU A 1100 -4.80 -32.62 1.99
CA LEU A 1100 -5.49 -31.62 1.13
C LEU A 1100 -5.55 -32.06 -0.33
N TYR A 1101 -4.54 -32.78 -0.83
CA TYR A 1101 -4.56 -33.30 -2.20
C TYR A 1101 -5.55 -34.46 -2.41
N ALA A 1102 -6.08 -35.07 -1.36
CA ALA A 1102 -7.07 -36.15 -1.48
C ALA A 1102 -8.35 -35.69 -2.19
N ASP A 1103 -8.70 -34.42 -2.05
CA ASP A 1103 -9.84 -33.77 -2.72
C ASP A 1103 -9.63 -33.56 -4.21
N LEU A 1104 -8.38 -33.58 -4.67
CA LEU A 1104 -8.03 -33.39 -6.07
C LEU A 1104 -7.67 -34.70 -6.77
N ALA A 1105 -7.17 -35.69 -6.02
CA ALA A 1105 -6.66 -36.93 -6.55
C ALA A 1105 -7.75 -37.84 -7.13
N GLU A 1106 -7.52 -38.40 -8.32
CA GLU A 1106 -8.40 -39.37 -8.98
C GLU A 1106 -7.91 -40.81 -8.79
N SER A 1107 -6.63 -40.97 -8.42
CA SER A 1107 -6.01 -42.27 -8.17
C SER A 1107 -4.98 -42.19 -7.05
N LEU A 1108 -4.68 -43.33 -6.43
CA LEU A 1108 -3.70 -43.46 -5.37
C LEU A 1108 -2.70 -44.56 -5.73
N SER A 1109 -1.41 -44.33 -5.54
CA SER A 1109 -0.41 -45.40 -5.51
C SER A 1109 0.17 -45.49 -4.12
N LEU A 1110 0.01 -46.63 -3.46
CA LEU A 1110 0.53 -46.86 -2.12
C LEU A 1110 1.64 -47.91 -2.18
N GLU A 1111 2.77 -47.58 -1.57
CA GLU A 1111 3.91 -48.47 -1.40
C GLU A 1111 4.36 -48.51 0.06
N LEU A 1112 4.50 -49.72 0.60
CA LEU A 1112 5.19 -49.96 1.87
C LEU A 1112 6.66 -50.23 1.52
N VAL A 1113 7.57 -49.47 2.10
CA VAL A 1113 8.97 -49.41 1.67
C VAL A 1113 9.94 -49.50 2.85
N GLU A 1114 11.09 -50.12 2.61
CA GLU A 1114 12.26 -50.01 3.47
C GLU A 1114 13.24 -49.02 2.84
N PHE A 1115 13.63 -47.99 3.60
CA PHE A 1115 14.62 -47.02 3.14
C PHE A 1115 16.03 -47.44 3.54
N SER A 1116 16.93 -47.52 2.56
CA SER A 1116 18.36 -47.74 2.84
C SER A 1116 19.11 -46.44 3.16
N ASN A 1117 18.45 -45.29 3.02
CA ASN A 1117 19.02 -43.97 3.30
C ASN A 1117 17.94 -43.01 3.81
N TYR A 1118 18.32 -42.11 4.72
CA TYR A 1118 17.45 -41.09 5.29
C TYR A 1118 18.09 -39.70 5.10
N ASP A 1119 17.25 -38.68 4.93
CA ASP A 1119 17.68 -37.28 4.88
C ASP A 1119 18.01 -36.75 6.28
N GLU A 1120 18.47 -35.50 6.36
CA GLU A 1120 18.87 -34.83 7.60
C GLU A 1120 17.73 -34.65 8.61
N TYR A 1121 16.48 -34.70 8.14
CA TYR A 1121 15.28 -34.62 8.98
C TYR A 1121 14.78 -35.98 9.44
N GLY A 1122 15.45 -37.06 9.01
CA GLY A 1122 15.07 -38.44 9.30
C GLY A 1122 13.97 -38.98 8.39
N ASN A 1123 13.71 -38.35 7.24
CA ASN A 1123 12.79 -38.87 6.23
C ASN A 1123 13.53 -39.85 5.31
N GLY A 1124 12.89 -40.98 4.99
CA GLY A 1124 13.43 -41.91 4.02
C GLY A 1124 13.57 -41.29 2.63
N VAL A 1125 14.74 -41.42 2.00
CA VAL A 1125 14.99 -40.85 0.66
C VAL A 1125 14.32 -41.73 -0.40
N LEU A 1126 13.35 -41.19 -1.15
CA LEU A 1126 12.55 -41.95 -2.14
C LEU A 1126 13.38 -42.76 -3.15
N SER A 1127 14.54 -42.26 -3.59
CA SER A 1127 15.44 -43.00 -4.49
C SER A 1127 16.13 -44.21 -3.85
N SER A 1128 16.08 -44.34 -2.53
CA SER A 1128 16.59 -45.47 -1.74
C SER A 1128 15.50 -46.43 -1.27
N ALA A 1129 14.25 -46.16 -1.63
CA ALA A 1129 13.10 -46.96 -1.22
C ALA A 1129 13.14 -48.34 -1.88
N ASN A 1130 13.01 -49.39 -1.07
CA ASN A 1130 12.82 -50.75 -1.52
C ASN A 1130 11.41 -51.23 -1.18
N SER A 1131 10.58 -51.43 -2.21
CA SER A 1131 9.15 -51.74 -2.07
C SER A 1131 8.93 -53.17 -1.62
N VAL A 1132 8.26 -53.35 -0.47
CA VAL A 1132 7.86 -54.68 0.07
C VAL A 1132 6.40 -55.00 -0.22
N TRP A 1133 5.58 -53.98 -0.48
CA TRP A 1133 4.19 -54.09 -0.93
C TRP A 1133 3.85 -52.85 -1.76
N ALA A 1134 3.16 -53.03 -2.89
CA ALA A 1134 2.75 -51.92 -3.74
C ALA A 1134 1.41 -52.22 -4.41
N ARG A 1135 0.53 -51.22 -4.45
CA ARG A 1135 -0.72 -51.28 -5.22
C ARG A 1135 -1.15 -49.89 -5.69
N LYS A 1136 -1.81 -49.86 -6.85
CA LYS A 1136 -2.49 -48.68 -7.38
C LYS A 1136 -3.99 -48.84 -7.27
N PHE A 1137 -4.67 -47.73 -7.00
CA PHE A 1137 -6.09 -47.66 -6.77
C PHE A 1137 -6.71 -46.54 -7.62
N ASP A 1138 -7.79 -46.89 -8.30
CA ASP A 1138 -8.84 -45.98 -8.75
C ASP A 1138 -10.06 -46.14 -7.82
N GLY A 1139 -11.11 -45.34 -8.02
CA GLY A 1139 -12.29 -45.42 -7.14
C GLY A 1139 -12.96 -46.80 -7.07
N GLY A 1140 -12.90 -47.60 -8.15
CA GLY A 1140 -13.49 -48.95 -8.17
C GLY A 1140 -12.66 -49.98 -7.40
N SER A 1141 -11.37 -50.04 -7.68
CA SER A 1141 -10.42 -50.93 -7.03
C SER A 1141 -10.21 -50.57 -5.55
N LEU A 1142 -10.25 -49.28 -5.19
CA LEU A 1142 -10.24 -48.81 -3.82
C LEU A 1142 -11.41 -49.39 -3.02
N ARG A 1143 -12.66 -49.21 -3.51
CA ARG A 1143 -13.86 -49.74 -2.83
C ARG A 1143 -13.79 -51.25 -2.62
N ASN A 1144 -13.35 -51.99 -3.63
CA ASN A 1144 -13.24 -53.44 -3.53
C ASN A 1144 -12.17 -53.87 -2.52
N PHE A 1145 -11.05 -53.15 -2.46
CA PHE A 1145 -9.99 -53.40 -1.52
C PHE A 1145 -10.44 -53.10 -0.08
N MET A 1146 -11.01 -51.92 0.17
CA MET A 1146 -11.50 -51.52 1.49
C MET A 1146 -12.59 -52.47 2.00
N ARG A 1147 -13.57 -52.87 1.18
CA ARG A 1147 -14.59 -53.85 1.58
C ARG A 1147 -14.04 -55.22 2.01
N LYS A 1148 -12.87 -55.59 1.51
CA LYS A 1148 -12.24 -56.89 1.80
C LYS A 1148 -11.33 -56.84 3.03
N HIS A 1149 -10.68 -55.71 3.27
CA HIS A 1149 -9.58 -55.60 4.24
C HIS A 1149 -9.85 -54.65 5.41
N ALA A 1150 -10.92 -53.85 5.33
CA ALA A 1150 -11.45 -53.01 6.41
C ALA A 1150 -12.73 -53.65 7.01
N ARG A 1151 -12.77 -54.98 7.14
CA ARG A 1151 -13.87 -55.74 7.78
C ARG A 1151 -13.34 -56.62 8.89
#